data_AF-A0A352JGE9-F1
#
_entry.id   AF-A0A352JGE9-F1
#
_cell.length_a   1.000
_cell.length_b   1.000
_cell.length_c   1.000
_cell.angle_alpha   90.00
_cell.angle_beta   90.00
_cell.angle_gamma   90.00
#
_symmetry.space_group_name_H-M   'P 1'
#
loop_
_entity.id
_entity.type
_entity.pdbx_description
1 polymer ?
#
loop_
_entity_poly.entity_id
_entity_poly.type
_entity_poly.pdbx_seq_one_letter_code
_entity_poly.pdbx_strand_id
1 'polypeptide(L)'
;MILVTVGTEQYPFNALMDWICLLMKEGIINEEVTIQYGASTRLPDNVNVSKVMPEIQFKKSIEQASAVIAHCGEGTALLLEEFDKPYILVPRTAQFNEHVDDHQIEMADDLENQGILIARSPADLVKFLKLITIPRNSPSFGEDSILCEYLSDRYPSQDYRNIMLVCSSGGHFKAMQGLSEYWQQFEQRDWITFKTGTTQSELKGEKAYWANSPTNRNLPNLIRNLLLAISVFSKKRPALTISTGAGVAVPFLVAAKYLCRSQVVFIESKTRIRDLSLSARLLRSLKALDLLVVRSEAIANRYPESVYIPTGNDQSSLKSGLSNVQITSFQDTALISTPKNIFNSEARRFKEDFRELCQEDESFRKIIIDMSNTEFIDSSGVGALISCLKILRQTDIQSGKVEATELVLWSVNPQVISILKMTNLDHIFYIEPSTRTNRLSSRKIQSLEKKQFHRLTQFFYRLYHLLISIPILCTIAYVMYFLYPTIKIDPRIPVHPSVRSFPKRIMDILGSLIGLSITAILFIPLAIAIKLESPGSVLFKQKRAGLMSKPFSIWKFRTMVKNAEILKSTVTNQIADSANCKDADSGKFFKNSNDPRVTKVGRILRKTSLDELPQFFNVLVGDMSLVGTRPPTFNEVGLYELENEYTGAKMTEWSRLDVKPGMTGVWQVNGRSSVKSFEEVMEFDLAYKQKWSLQYDLLLIFKTITVLFNRKNSAV
;
A
#
# COMPACT_ATOMS: atom_id res chain seq x y z
N MET A 1 0.56 -21.09 -17.32
CA MET A 1 0.91 -20.98 -15.89
C MET A 1 0.92 -19.52 -15.54
N ILE A 2 0.05 -19.11 -14.62
CA ILE A 2 -0.02 -17.72 -14.12
C ILE A 2 0.86 -17.60 -12.89
N LEU A 3 1.73 -16.59 -12.87
CA LEU A 3 2.51 -16.25 -11.68
C LEU A 3 1.81 -15.13 -10.91
N VAL A 4 1.49 -15.37 -9.64
CA VAL A 4 1.00 -14.36 -8.71
C VAL A 4 2.11 -13.96 -7.76
N THR A 5 2.41 -12.67 -7.66
CA THR A 5 3.44 -12.14 -6.74
C THR A 5 2.95 -10.96 -5.92
N VAL A 6 2.89 -11.15 -4.60
CA VAL A 6 2.57 -10.06 -3.64
C VAL A 6 3.81 -9.51 -2.95
N GLY A 7 4.99 -9.78 -3.50
CA GLY A 7 6.27 -9.38 -2.94
C GLY A 7 6.60 -10.09 -1.63
N THR A 8 7.62 -9.59 -0.92
CA THR A 8 8.07 -10.10 0.40
C THR A 8 7.77 -9.12 1.52
N GLU A 9 6.82 -8.21 1.29
CA GLU A 9 6.43 -7.21 2.28
C GLU A 9 5.97 -7.84 3.60
N GLN A 10 6.16 -7.10 4.70
CA GLN A 10 5.77 -7.54 6.04
C GLN A 10 4.25 -7.54 6.26
N TYR A 11 3.49 -6.96 5.34
CA TYR A 11 2.04 -6.82 5.44
C TYR A 11 1.33 -7.85 4.56
N PRO A 12 0.30 -8.54 5.08
CA PRO A 12 -0.48 -9.50 4.29
C PRO A 12 -1.19 -8.79 3.14
N PHE A 13 -1.24 -9.41 1.96
CA PHE A 13 -2.06 -9.00 0.82
C PHE A 13 -3.10 -10.09 0.59
N ASN A 14 -4.08 -10.15 1.49
CA ASN A 14 -5.06 -11.24 1.50
C ASN A 14 -6.16 -11.01 0.48
N ALA A 15 -6.50 -9.78 0.11
CA ALA A 15 -7.56 -9.50 -0.86
C ALA A 15 -7.23 -10.14 -2.21
N LEU A 16 -6.01 -9.93 -2.72
CA LEU A 16 -5.59 -10.57 -3.96
C LEU A 16 -5.62 -12.11 -3.85
N MET A 17 -5.21 -12.67 -2.71
CA MET A 17 -5.27 -14.13 -2.52
C MET A 17 -6.72 -14.63 -2.55
N ASP A 18 -7.63 -13.94 -1.88
CA ASP A 18 -9.06 -14.26 -1.87
C ASP A 18 -9.66 -14.14 -3.28
N TRP A 19 -9.22 -13.15 -4.07
CA TRP A 19 -9.63 -13.01 -5.47
C TRP A 19 -9.14 -14.18 -6.32
N ILE A 20 -7.88 -14.59 -6.18
CA ILE A 20 -7.36 -15.75 -6.90
C ILE A 20 -8.10 -17.03 -6.49
N CYS A 21 -8.36 -17.23 -5.19
CA CYS A 21 -9.18 -18.35 -4.71
C CYS A 21 -10.56 -18.36 -5.37
N LEU A 22 -11.23 -17.19 -5.41
CA LEU A 22 -12.55 -17.03 -6.01
C LEU A 22 -12.50 -17.37 -7.50
N LEU A 23 -11.58 -16.79 -8.26
CA LEU A 23 -11.47 -17.02 -9.70
C LEU A 23 -11.14 -18.48 -10.05
N MET A 24 -10.38 -19.18 -9.23
CA MET A 24 -10.11 -20.61 -9.38
C MET A 24 -11.36 -21.45 -9.05
N LYS A 25 -12.06 -21.12 -7.96
CA LYS A 25 -13.31 -21.81 -7.57
C LYS A 25 -14.39 -21.68 -8.65
N GLU A 26 -14.48 -20.52 -9.29
CA GLU A 26 -15.44 -20.24 -10.35
C GLU A 26 -15.00 -20.75 -11.74
N GLY A 27 -13.88 -21.50 -11.85
CA GLY A 27 -13.41 -22.05 -13.12
C GLY A 27 -12.98 -20.98 -14.15
N ILE A 28 -12.78 -19.74 -13.71
CA ILE A 28 -12.34 -18.62 -14.55
C ILE A 28 -10.83 -18.74 -14.82
N ILE A 29 -10.06 -19.18 -13.82
CA ILE A 29 -8.65 -19.53 -13.96
C ILE A 29 -8.50 -21.05 -14.00
N ASN A 30 -8.26 -21.58 -15.20
CA ASN A 30 -8.06 -23.02 -15.44
C ASN A 30 -6.58 -23.40 -15.68
N GLU A 31 -5.68 -22.43 -15.68
CA GLU A 31 -4.23 -22.67 -15.81
C GLU A 31 -3.58 -22.94 -14.45
N GLU A 32 -2.44 -23.61 -14.45
CA GLU A 32 -1.61 -23.77 -13.26
C GLU A 32 -1.23 -22.40 -12.66
N VAL A 33 -1.50 -22.19 -11.38
CA VAL A 33 -1.16 -20.95 -10.66
C VAL A 33 0.03 -21.22 -9.73
N THR A 34 1.07 -20.40 -9.86
CA THR A 34 2.21 -20.37 -8.94
C THR A 34 2.19 -19.05 -8.17
N ILE A 35 2.38 -19.11 -6.86
CA ILE A 35 2.27 -17.95 -5.97
C ILE A 35 3.56 -17.72 -5.21
N GLN A 36 4.16 -16.56 -5.43
CA GLN A 36 5.18 -16.00 -4.56
C GLN A 36 4.51 -15.01 -3.59
N TYR A 37 4.61 -15.26 -2.30
CA TYR A 37 4.03 -14.39 -1.27
C TYR A 37 5.04 -14.02 -0.20
N GLY A 38 4.70 -13.11 0.71
CA GLY A 38 5.53 -12.72 1.85
C GLY A 38 4.84 -13.02 3.18
N ALA A 39 3.99 -12.08 3.62
CA ALA A 39 3.27 -12.16 4.89
C ALA A 39 1.78 -12.54 4.76
N SER A 40 1.27 -12.80 3.55
CA SER A 40 -0.13 -13.22 3.36
C SER A 40 -0.45 -14.47 4.18
N THR A 41 -1.61 -14.45 4.83
CA THR A 41 -2.07 -15.51 5.74
C THR A 41 -3.13 -16.40 5.11
N ARG A 42 -3.77 -15.92 4.04
CA ARG A 42 -4.70 -16.69 3.20
C ARG A 42 -3.99 -17.05 1.90
N LEU A 43 -4.07 -18.30 1.50
CA LEU A 43 -3.49 -18.82 0.26
C LEU A 43 -4.53 -19.73 -0.40
N PRO A 44 -4.61 -19.76 -1.75
CA PRO A 44 -5.40 -20.75 -2.46
C PRO A 44 -4.92 -22.18 -2.18
N ASP A 45 -5.85 -23.13 -2.24
CA ASP A 45 -5.56 -24.55 -2.15
C ASP A 45 -5.04 -25.09 -3.50
N ASN A 46 -4.27 -26.17 -3.48
CA ASN A 46 -3.77 -26.87 -4.68
C ASN A 46 -2.94 -26.01 -5.65
N VAL A 47 -2.21 -25.02 -5.14
CA VAL A 47 -1.30 -24.16 -5.92
C VAL A 47 0.15 -24.26 -5.44
N ASN A 48 1.09 -24.04 -6.35
CA ASN A 48 2.51 -24.01 -6.02
C ASN A 48 2.85 -22.71 -5.29
N VAL A 49 3.00 -22.77 -3.96
CA VAL A 49 3.27 -21.59 -3.10
C VAL A 49 4.72 -21.50 -2.65
N SER A 50 5.27 -20.29 -2.62
CA SER A 50 6.61 -20.00 -2.13
C SER A 50 6.64 -18.69 -1.33
N LYS A 51 6.92 -18.79 -0.02
CA LYS A 51 6.98 -17.63 0.90
C LYS A 51 8.19 -16.72 0.69
N VAL A 52 9.28 -17.27 0.19
CA VAL A 52 10.46 -16.51 -0.24
C VAL A 52 11.04 -17.28 -1.41
N MET A 53 11.26 -16.59 -2.52
CA MET A 53 11.82 -17.19 -3.72
C MET A 53 13.18 -16.54 -4.00
N PRO A 54 14.26 -17.34 -4.15
CA PRO A 54 15.55 -16.82 -4.59
C PRO A 54 15.41 -16.04 -5.91
N GLU A 55 16.17 -14.96 -6.07
CA GLU A 55 16.05 -14.05 -7.22
C GLU A 55 16.14 -14.79 -8.57
N ILE A 56 17.06 -15.75 -8.69
CA ILE A 56 17.24 -16.55 -9.92
C ILE A 56 15.99 -17.36 -10.24
N GLN A 57 15.41 -18.02 -9.23
CA GLN A 57 14.20 -18.82 -9.39
C GLN A 57 13.01 -17.93 -9.73
N PHE A 58 12.89 -16.76 -9.09
CA PHE A 58 11.81 -15.81 -9.35
C PHE A 58 11.81 -15.28 -10.79
N LYS A 59 12.98 -14.89 -11.29
CA LYS A 59 13.13 -14.45 -12.69
C LYS A 59 12.77 -15.57 -13.67
N LYS A 60 13.19 -16.80 -13.39
CA LYS A 60 12.82 -17.98 -14.20
C LYS A 60 11.32 -18.22 -14.19
N SER A 61 10.65 -18.07 -13.05
CA SER A 61 9.19 -18.19 -12.96
C SER A 61 8.48 -17.11 -13.78
N ILE A 62 8.97 -15.86 -13.78
CA ILE A 62 8.43 -14.80 -14.64
C ILE A 62 8.58 -15.18 -16.12
N GLU A 63 9.75 -15.66 -16.55
CA GLU A 63 10.01 -16.07 -17.93
C GLU A 63 9.13 -17.24 -18.39
N GLN A 64 8.76 -18.14 -17.48
CA GLN A 64 7.88 -19.29 -17.75
C GLN A 64 6.39 -18.95 -17.71
N ALA A 65 6.01 -17.85 -17.05
CA ALA A 65 4.62 -17.47 -16.91
C ALA A 65 3.99 -17.05 -18.25
N SER A 66 2.72 -17.38 -18.44
CA SER A 66 1.86 -16.85 -19.51
C SER A 66 1.44 -15.41 -19.21
N ALA A 67 1.14 -15.12 -17.94
CA ALA A 67 0.87 -13.79 -17.42
C ALA A 67 1.35 -13.66 -15.96
N VAL A 68 1.65 -12.44 -15.53
CA VAL A 68 2.02 -12.14 -14.15
C VAL A 68 0.99 -11.23 -13.48
N ILE A 69 0.42 -11.66 -12.36
CA ILE A 69 -0.43 -10.81 -11.51
C ILE A 69 0.42 -10.38 -10.32
N ALA A 70 0.57 -9.08 -10.11
CA ALA A 70 1.50 -8.57 -9.13
C ALA A 70 0.94 -7.43 -8.29
N HIS A 71 1.45 -7.26 -7.08
CA HIS A 71 1.14 -6.05 -6.31
C HIS A 71 1.64 -4.78 -7.03
N CYS A 72 0.86 -3.70 -6.92
CA CYS A 72 1.19 -2.40 -7.49
C CYS A 72 2.25 -1.69 -6.64
N GLY A 73 3.50 -2.14 -6.75
CA GLY A 73 4.69 -1.55 -6.13
C GLY A 73 5.66 -1.02 -7.20
N GLU A 74 6.31 0.13 -6.96
CA GLU A 74 7.25 0.75 -7.91
C GLU A 74 8.36 -0.23 -8.34
N GLY A 75 8.95 -0.94 -7.37
CA GLY A 75 10.01 -1.92 -7.66
C GLY A 75 9.50 -3.12 -8.48
N THR A 76 8.25 -3.52 -8.29
CA THR A 76 7.63 -4.62 -9.01
C THR A 76 7.22 -4.22 -10.42
N ALA A 77 6.64 -3.04 -10.59
CA ALA A 77 6.36 -2.48 -11.92
C ALA A 77 7.64 -2.38 -12.75
N LEU A 78 8.71 -1.80 -12.20
CA LEU A 78 10.01 -1.71 -12.88
C LEU A 78 10.62 -3.07 -13.19
N LEU A 79 10.53 -4.02 -12.26
CA LEU A 79 11.04 -5.37 -12.49
C LEU A 79 10.27 -6.05 -13.63
N LEU A 80 8.94 -5.98 -13.61
CA LEU A 80 8.10 -6.63 -14.63
C LEU A 80 8.23 -5.96 -15.99
N GLU A 81 8.53 -4.66 -16.03
CA GLU A 81 8.94 -4.01 -17.27
C GLU A 81 10.17 -4.70 -17.86
N GLU A 82 11.18 -5.12 -17.09
CA GLU A 82 12.36 -5.83 -17.63
C GLU A 82 12.05 -7.19 -18.29
N PHE A 83 10.82 -7.71 -18.15
CA PHE A 83 10.41 -8.97 -18.75
C PHE A 83 9.44 -8.74 -19.91
N ASP A 84 9.60 -9.52 -20.98
CA ASP A 84 8.69 -9.53 -22.12
C ASP A 84 7.45 -10.37 -21.82
N LYS A 85 6.71 -10.00 -20.76
CA LYS A 85 5.56 -10.76 -20.26
C LYS A 85 4.39 -9.83 -19.98
N PRO A 86 3.16 -10.24 -20.33
CA PRO A 86 1.99 -9.47 -19.95
C PRO A 86 1.82 -9.54 -18.43
N TYR A 87 1.54 -8.39 -17.82
CA TYR A 87 1.34 -8.31 -16.39
C TYR A 87 0.15 -7.42 -16.02
N ILE A 88 -0.43 -7.72 -14.87
CA ILE A 88 -1.53 -6.96 -14.26
C ILE A 88 -1.06 -6.53 -12.87
N LEU A 89 -1.20 -5.24 -12.56
CA LEU A 89 -0.89 -4.73 -11.22
C LEU A 89 -2.15 -4.58 -10.39
N VAL A 90 -2.05 -4.91 -9.10
CA VAL A 90 -3.16 -4.86 -8.14
C VAL A 90 -2.75 -3.96 -6.98
N PRO A 91 -3.36 -2.78 -6.80
CA PRO A 91 -3.07 -1.91 -5.68
C PRO A 91 -3.68 -2.48 -4.39
N ARG A 92 -2.97 -2.31 -3.27
CA ARG A 92 -3.54 -2.56 -1.95
C ARG A 92 -4.63 -1.52 -1.67
N THR A 93 -5.67 -1.90 -0.93
CA THR A 93 -6.72 -0.95 -0.52
C THR A 93 -7.06 -1.11 0.95
N ALA A 94 -7.28 0.03 1.63
CA ALA A 94 -7.59 0.06 3.06
C ALA A 94 -8.94 -0.62 3.34
N GLN A 95 -9.79 -0.73 2.31
CA GLN A 95 -11.10 -1.37 2.36
C GLN A 95 -11.03 -2.87 2.68
N PHE A 96 -9.92 -3.54 2.36
CA PHE A 96 -9.70 -4.95 2.70
C PHE A 96 -8.85 -5.15 3.96
N ASN A 97 -8.73 -4.11 4.79
CA ASN A 97 -7.84 -4.09 5.96
C ASN A 97 -6.37 -4.34 5.58
N GLU A 98 -5.97 -3.91 4.38
CA GLU A 98 -4.60 -4.02 3.91
C GLU A 98 -3.82 -2.76 4.26
N HIS A 99 -2.51 -2.91 4.44
CA HIS A 99 -1.64 -1.76 4.66
C HIS A 99 -1.48 -1.00 3.34
N VAL A 100 -2.11 0.16 3.24
CA VAL A 100 -1.99 1.04 2.07
C VAL A 100 -1.09 2.19 2.41
N ASP A 101 -0.08 2.37 1.57
CA ASP A 101 0.60 3.65 1.44
C ASP A 101 -0.20 4.47 0.43
N ASP A 102 -0.65 5.69 0.78
CA ASP A 102 -1.40 6.59 -0.12
C ASP A 102 -0.72 6.72 -1.48
N HIS A 103 0.60 6.56 -1.45
CA HIS A 103 1.47 6.57 -2.60
C HIS A 103 1.22 5.44 -3.63
N GLN A 104 0.68 4.29 -3.22
CA GLN A 104 0.37 3.18 -4.11
C GLN A 104 -0.90 3.44 -4.94
N ILE A 105 -1.88 4.14 -4.38
CA ILE A 105 -3.12 4.49 -5.09
C ILE A 105 -2.85 5.54 -6.16
N GLU A 106 -2.10 6.60 -5.84
CA GLU A 106 -1.67 7.62 -6.79
C GLU A 106 -0.85 7.00 -7.93
N MET A 107 0.10 6.11 -7.59
CA MET A 107 0.89 5.40 -8.59
C MET A 107 0.02 4.51 -9.48
N ALA A 108 -0.94 3.80 -8.91
CA ALA A 108 -1.88 2.99 -9.68
C ALA A 108 -2.68 3.85 -10.67
N ASP A 109 -3.16 5.02 -10.27
CA ASP A 109 -3.87 5.93 -11.18
C ASP A 109 -2.97 6.42 -12.32
N ASP A 110 -1.72 6.79 -12.03
CA ASP A 110 -0.79 7.27 -13.04
C ASP A 110 -0.35 6.17 -14.01
N LEU A 111 -0.11 4.94 -13.52
CA LEU A 111 0.20 3.79 -14.36
C LEU A 111 -1.01 3.39 -15.24
N GLU A 112 -2.23 3.46 -14.69
CA GLU A 112 -3.47 3.25 -15.45
C GLU A 112 -3.59 4.28 -16.59
N ASN A 113 -3.26 5.56 -16.33
CA ASN A 113 -3.22 6.62 -17.35
C ASN A 113 -2.17 6.37 -18.45
N GLN A 114 -1.13 5.59 -18.15
CA GLN A 114 -0.09 5.20 -19.12
C GLN A 114 -0.44 3.92 -19.90
N GLY A 115 -1.63 3.34 -19.69
CA GLY A 115 -2.09 2.13 -20.37
C GLY A 115 -1.68 0.82 -19.71
N ILE A 116 -1.12 0.86 -18.49
CA ILE A 116 -0.82 -0.35 -17.71
C ILE A 116 -2.13 -0.89 -17.10
N LEU A 117 -2.30 -2.21 -17.13
CA LEU A 117 -3.50 -2.87 -16.60
C LEU A 117 -3.48 -2.86 -15.07
N ILE A 118 -4.35 -2.06 -14.46
CA ILE A 118 -4.51 -1.93 -13.01
C ILE A 118 -5.84 -2.55 -12.57
N ALA A 119 -5.80 -3.72 -11.93
CA ALA A 119 -7.01 -4.39 -11.45
C ALA A 119 -7.39 -3.90 -10.06
N ARG A 120 -8.56 -3.28 -9.95
CA ARG A 120 -9.11 -2.76 -8.68
C ARG A 120 -10.23 -3.63 -8.11
N SER A 121 -10.65 -4.62 -8.88
CA SER A 121 -11.67 -5.62 -8.52
C SER A 121 -11.36 -7.00 -9.09
N PRO A 122 -12.00 -8.07 -8.57
CA PRO A 122 -11.91 -9.40 -9.18
C PRO A 122 -12.37 -9.37 -10.64
N ALA A 123 -13.43 -8.62 -10.96
CA ALA A 123 -13.93 -8.49 -12.33
C ALA A 123 -12.91 -7.83 -13.28
N ASP A 124 -12.08 -6.90 -12.79
CA ASP A 124 -10.99 -6.35 -13.60
C ASP A 124 -9.94 -7.43 -13.92
N LEU A 125 -9.59 -8.28 -12.95
CA LEU A 125 -8.70 -9.43 -13.21
C LEU A 125 -9.28 -10.35 -14.28
N VAL A 126 -10.58 -10.65 -14.20
CA VAL A 126 -11.28 -11.46 -15.21
C VAL A 126 -11.16 -10.84 -16.61
N LYS A 127 -11.48 -9.55 -16.73
CA LYS A 127 -11.40 -8.81 -17.99
C LYS A 127 -9.97 -8.80 -18.54
N PHE A 128 -9.00 -8.50 -17.70
CA PHE A 128 -7.60 -8.36 -18.11
C PHE A 128 -6.95 -9.69 -18.45
N LEU A 129 -7.25 -10.75 -17.72
CA LEU A 129 -6.76 -12.10 -18.06
C LEU A 129 -7.27 -12.53 -19.44
N LYS A 130 -8.54 -12.24 -19.78
CA LYS A 130 -9.09 -12.50 -21.13
C LYS A 130 -8.42 -11.64 -22.20
N LEU A 131 -8.15 -10.36 -21.93
CA LEU A 131 -7.42 -9.48 -22.85
C LEU A 131 -5.99 -9.95 -23.13
N ILE A 132 -5.36 -10.62 -22.16
CA ILE A 132 -4.01 -11.17 -22.29
C ILE A 132 -4.01 -12.48 -23.08
N THR A 133 -5.08 -13.30 -23.00
CA THR A 133 -5.20 -14.59 -23.71
C THR A 133 -5.57 -14.43 -25.18
N ILE A 134 -6.15 -13.30 -25.59
CA ILE A 134 -6.42 -13.01 -27.00
C ILE A 134 -5.08 -12.74 -27.69
N PRO A 135 -4.69 -13.51 -28.73
CA PRO A 135 -3.48 -13.22 -29.49
C PRO A 135 -3.65 -11.84 -30.13
N ARG A 136 -2.99 -10.84 -29.55
CA ARG A 136 -2.88 -9.54 -30.19
C ARG A 136 -2.02 -9.76 -31.45
N ASN A 137 -2.61 -9.56 -32.63
CA ASN A 137 -1.86 -8.82 -33.64
C ASN A 137 -1.42 -7.56 -32.91
N SER A 138 -0.11 -7.46 -32.66
CA SER A 138 0.52 -6.42 -31.85
C SER A 138 -0.24 -5.11 -32.03
N PRO A 139 -0.74 -4.46 -30.95
CA PRO A 139 -1.29 -3.13 -31.10
C PRO A 139 -0.23 -2.33 -31.85
N SER A 140 -0.63 -1.76 -32.99
CA SER A 140 0.26 -1.07 -33.91
C SER A 140 1.12 -0.11 -33.11
N PHE A 141 2.44 -0.31 -33.17
CA PHE A 141 3.44 0.56 -32.59
C PHE A 141 3.15 2.02 -33.00
N GLY A 142 2.54 2.78 -32.11
CA GLY A 142 2.14 4.18 -32.33
C GLY A 142 2.12 4.97 -31.02
N GLU A 143 2.76 4.47 -29.95
CA GLU A 143 2.63 5.00 -28.59
C GLU A 143 3.66 6.08 -28.22
N ASP A 144 4.54 6.48 -29.14
CA ASP A 144 5.51 7.55 -28.91
C ASP A 144 5.66 8.48 -30.14
N SER A 145 4.65 8.59 -31.01
CA SER A 145 4.69 9.45 -32.20
C SER A 145 5.11 10.89 -31.88
N ILE A 146 4.57 11.49 -30.82
CA ILE A 146 4.94 12.82 -30.33
C ILE A 146 6.42 12.88 -29.92
N LEU A 147 6.94 11.82 -29.31
CA LEU A 147 8.35 11.73 -28.92
C LEU A 147 9.26 11.52 -30.13
N CYS A 148 8.84 10.69 -31.09
CA CYS A 148 9.54 10.49 -32.37
C CYS A 148 9.61 11.78 -33.18
N GLU A 149 8.51 12.54 -33.27
CA GLU A 149 8.45 13.85 -33.92
C GLU A 149 9.40 14.83 -33.23
N TYR A 150 9.32 14.94 -31.90
CA TYR A 150 10.22 15.79 -31.13
C TYR A 150 11.70 15.45 -31.33
N LEU A 151 12.05 14.16 -31.33
CA LEU A 151 13.42 13.71 -31.57
C LEU A 151 13.86 13.96 -33.01
N SER A 152 12.97 13.82 -33.99
CA SER A 152 13.23 14.11 -35.41
C SER A 152 13.54 15.59 -35.62
N ASP A 153 12.76 16.47 -35.01
CA ASP A 153 12.95 17.92 -35.10
C ASP A 153 14.25 18.38 -34.44
N ARG A 154 14.58 17.80 -33.28
CA ARG A 154 15.75 18.22 -32.50
C ARG A 154 17.06 17.58 -32.97
N TYR A 155 17.00 16.35 -33.47
CA TYR A 155 18.15 15.56 -33.89
C TYR A 155 17.85 14.85 -35.22
N PRO A 156 17.82 15.58 -36.34
CA PRO A 156 17.45 15.03 -37.64
C PRO A 156 18.52 14.05 -38.16
N SER A 157 18.10 12.95 -38.79
CA SER A 157 19.02 11.91 -39.27
C SER A 157 20.04 12.39 -40.31
N GLN A 158 19.74 13.51 -41.00
CA GLN A 158 20.64 14.15 -41.97
C GLN A 158 21.90 14.72 -41.31
N ASP A 159 21.78 15.24 -40.09
CA ASP A 159 22.89 15.85 -39.34
C ASP A 159 23.65 14.83 -38.49
N TYR A 160 23.00 13.71 -38.15
CA TYR A 160 23.53 12.68 -37.25
C TYR A 160 23.67 11.34 -37.98
N ARG A 161 24.81 11.13 -38.65
CA ARG A 161 25.03 9.97 -39.55
C ARG A 161 24.94 8.58 -38.89
N ASN A 162 25.28 8.47 -37.60
CA ASN A 162 25.29 7.20 -36.88
C ASN A 162 24.70 7.34 -35.48
N ILE A 163 23.81 6.40 -35.14
CA ILE A 163 23.10 6.36 -33.86
C ILE A 163 23.49 5.12 -33.06
N MET A 164 23.68 5.32 -31.76
CA MET A 164 23.91 4.26 -30.78
C MET A 164 22.71 4.14 -29.85
N LEU A 165 22.06 2.98 -29.85
CA LEU A 165 20.87 2.69 -29.05
C LEU A 165 21.26 1.84 -27.84
N VAL A 166 21.10 2.39 -26.63
CA VAL A 166 21.55 1.77 -25.37
C VAL A 166 20.36 1.48 -24.46
N CYS A 167 20.04 0.21 -24.24
CA CYS A 167 18.94 -0.20 -23.38
C CYS A 167 19.23 -1.54 -22.70
N SER A 168 18.57 -1.86 -21.58
CA SER A 168 18.54 -3.25 -21.11
C SER A 168 17.57 -4.07 -21.98
N SER A 169 17.52 -5.38 -21.76
CA SER A 169 16.46 -6.23 -22.31
C SER A 169 15.07 -5.86 -21.74
N GLY A 170 14.01 -6.45 -22.30
CA GLY A 170 12.65 -6.30 -21.80
C GLY A 170 11.99 -4.99 -22.20
N GLY A 171 11.40 -4.30 -21.24
CA GLY A 171 10.57 -3.11 -21.41
C GLY A 171 11.35 -1.91 -21.88
N HIS A 172 12.60 -1.73 -21.42
CA HIS A 172 13.49 -0.72 -21.99
C HIS A 172 13.83 -1.01 -23.47
N PHE A 173 13.95 -2.29 -23.85
CA PHE A 173 14.15 -2.69 -25.24
C PHE A 173 12.87 -2.46 -26.07
N LYS A 174 11.70 -2.82 -25.53
CA LYS A 174 10.39 -2.52 -26.16
C LYS A 174 10.14 -1.02 -26.34
N ALA A 175 10.46 -0.22 -25.33
CA ALA A 175 10.37 1.24 -25.41
C ALA A 175 11.29 1.77 -26.52
N MET A 176 12.49 1.19 -26.68
CA MET A 176 13.37 1.54 -27.78
C MET A 176 12.78 1.11 -29.13
N GLN A 177 12.17 -0.07 -29.23
CA GLN A 177 11.44 -0.53 -30.43
C GLN A 177 10.25 0.38 -30.76
N GLY A 178 9.59 0.96 -29.76
CA GLY A 178 8.54 1.96 -29.92
C GLY A 178 9.02 3.26 -30.60
N LEU A 179 10.32 3.52 -30.60
CA LEU A 179 10.94 4.65 -31.31
C LEU A 179 11.39 4.28 -32.73
N SER A 180 10.91 3.16 -33.29
CA SER A 180 11.34 2.66 -34.60
C SER A 180 11.13 3.63 -35.74
N GLU A 181 10.01 4.36 -35.74
CA GLU A 181 9.75 5.44 -36.70
C GLU A 181 10.86 6.50 -36.74
N TYR A 182 11.53 6.74 -35.61
CA TYR A 182 12.64 7.68 -35.52
C TYR A 182 13.99 7.03 -35.86
N TRP A 183 14.39 5.96 -35.16
CA TRP A 183 15.74 5.42 -35.35
C TRP A 183 15.94 4.68 -36.67
N GLN A 184 14.87 4.22 -37.35
CA GLN A 184 14.99 3.61 -38.69
C GLN A 184 15.42 4.60 -39.77
N GLN A 185 15.26 5.90 -39.53
CA GLN A 185 15.67 6.97 -40.44
C GLN A 185 17.19 7.10 -40.56
N PHE A 186 17.96 6.44 -39.68
CA PHE A 186 19.42 6.50 -39.64
C PHE A 186 20.05 5.33 -40.43
N GLU A 187 21.00 5.63 -41.32
CA GLU A 187 21.69 4.61 -42.13
C GLU A 187 22.53 3.63 -41.29
N GLN A 188 23.22 4.14 -40.26
CA GLN A 188 24.08 3.34 -39.38
C GLN A 188 23.53 3.29 -37.96
N ARG A 189 23.11 2.09 -37.54
CA ARG A 189 22.55 1.81 -36.23
C ARG A 189 23.37 0.75 -35.53
N ASP A 190 23.84 1.08 -34.34
CA ASP A 190 24.51 0.13 -33.46
C ASP A 190 23.72 0.03 -32.14
N TRP A 191 23.63 -1.17 -31.59
CA TRP A 191 22.87 -1.48 -30.38
C TRP A 191 23.79 -1.90 -29.24
N ILE A 192 23.46 -1.50 -28.02
CA ILE A 192 24.05 -2.00 -26.78
C ILE A 192 22.90 -2.50 -25.89
N THR A 193 22.83 -3.81 -25.69
CA THR A 193 21.79 -4.44 -24.85
C THR A 193 22.25 -5.76 -24.25
N PHE A 194 21.40 -6.40 -23.45
CA PHE A 194 21.65 -7.73 -22.88
C PHE A 194 21.29 -8.82 -23.89
N LYS A 195 22.09 -9.89 -23.90
CA LYS A 195 21.86 -11.03 -24.79
C LYS A 195 20.75 -11.93 -24.25
N THR A 196 19.58 -11.90 -24.87
CA THR A 196 18.40 -12.73 -24.55
C THR A 196 17.79 -13.32 -25.82
N GLY A 197 16.95 -14.35 -25.70
CA GLY A 197 16.28 -14.96 -26.86
C GLY A 197 15.50 -13.94 -27.71
N THR A 198 14.74 -13.05 -27.06
CA THR A 198 13.99 -11.98 -27.72
C THR A 198 14.91 -10.99 -28.43
N THR A 199 15.89 -10.41 -27.72
CA THR A 199 16.79 -9.39 -28.32
C THR A 199 17.63 -9.98 -29.45
N GLN A 200 18.03 -11.24 -29.36
CA GLN A 200 18.73 -11.93 -30.44
C GLN A 200 17.85 -12.19 -31.66
N SER A 201 16.54 -12.42 -31.48
CA SER A 201 15.61 -12.65 -32.58
C SER A 201 15.24 -11.33 -33.29
N GLU A 202 14.94 -10.29 -32.51
CA GLU A 202 14.51 -8.98 -33.01
C GLU A 202 15.66 -8.19 -33.65
N LEU A 203 16.89 -8.35 -33.17
CA LEU A 203 18.07 -7.68 -33.74
C LEU A 203 18.76 -8.50 -34.85
N LYS A 204 18.08 -9.49 -35.44
CA LYS A 204 18.63 -10.25 -36.59
C LYS A 204 18.80 -9.33 -37.79
N GLY A 205 20.04 -8.92 -38.06
CA GLY A 205 20.40 -8.01 -39.16
C GLY A 205 20.97 -6.67 -38.67
N GLU A 206 20.82 -6.36 -37.39
CA GLU A 206 21.38 -5.16 -36.75
C GLU A 206 22.74 -5.47 -36.08
N LYS A 207 23.60 -4.46 -35.93
CA LYS A 207 24.88 -4.62 -35.21
C LYS A 207 24.66 -4.43 -33.71
N ALA A 208 24.73 -5.52 -32.95
CA ALA A 208 24.53 -5.50 -31.49
C ALA A 208 25.79 -5.84 -30.69
N TYR A 209 26.03 -5.08 -29.64
CA TYR A 209 27.05 -5.28 -28.62
C TYR A 209 26.39 -5.74 -27.32
N TRP A 210 26.87 -6.85 -26.77
CA TRP A 210 26.24 -7.50 -25.63
C TRP A 210 26.85 -7.02 -24.31
N ALA A 211 26.07 -6.28 -23.53
CA ALA A 211 26.45 -5.85 -22.19
C ALA A 211 26.26 -6.97 -21.15
N ASN A 212 26.98 -6.87 -20.03
CA ASN A 212 26.93 -7.83 -18.96
C ASN A 212 25.83 -7.50 -17.95
N SER A 213 24.94 -8.47 -17.71
CA SER A 213 23.83 -8.40 -16.76
C SER A 213 24.08 -9.27 -15.52
N PRO A 214 23.55 -8.92 -14.34
CA PRO A 214 22.97 -7.63 -13.98
C PRO A 214 24.06 -6.56 -13.85
N THR A 215 23.78 -5.34 -14.30
CA THR A 215 24.72 -4.20 -14.14
C THR A 215 24.46 -3.43 -12.85
N ASN A 216 23.19 -3.31 -12.46
CA ASN A 216 22.80 -2.62 -11.23
C ASN A 216 23.22 -3.44 -10.01
N ARG A 217 23.84 -2.79 -9.02
CA ARG A 217 24.27 -3.41 -7.74
C ARG A 217 25.29 -4.55 -7.88
N ASN A 218 25.91 -4.71 -9.06
CA ASN A 218 26.95 -5.69 -9.33
C ASN A 218 28.21 -4.99 -9.86
N LEU A 219 29.15 -4.71 -8.95
CA LEU A 219 30.36 -3.94 -9.25
C LEU A 219 31.26 -4.59 -10.33
N PRO A 220 31.49 -5.91 -10.33
CA PRO A 220 32.26 -6.57 -11.40
C PRO A 220 31.67 -6.35 -12.80
N ASN A 221 30.35 -6.49 -12.95
CA ASN A 221 29.70 -6.29 -14.24
C ASN A 221 29.69 -4.82 -14.66
N LEU A 222 29.59 -3.88 -13.72
CA LEU A 222 29.73 -2.45 -14.01
C LEU A 222 31.12 -2.13 -14.60
N ILE A 223 32.19 -2.69 -14.03
CA ILE A 223 33.57 -2.52 -14.55
C ILE A 223 33.71 -3.12 -15.94
N ARG A 224 33.20 -4.36 -16.15
CA ARG A 224 33.23 -5.02 -17.47
C ARG A 224 32.47 -4.20 -18.52
N ASN A 225 31.32 -3.64 -18.17
CA ASN A 225 30.55 -2.78 -19.07
C ASN A 225 31.25 -1.44 -19.34
N LEU A 226 31.99 -0.88 -18.38
CA LEU A 226 32.81 0.30 -18.62
C LEU A 226 33.94 0.02 -19.62
N LEU A 227 34.63 -1.12 -19.50
CA LEU A 227 35.66 -1.53 -20.46
C LEU A 227 35.07 -1.78 -21.86
N LEU A 228 33.90 -2.43 -21.91
CA LEU A 228 33.16 -2.61 -23.16
C LEU A 228 32.77 -1.27 -23.77
N ALA A 229 32.28 -0.32 -22.96
CA ALA A 229 31.93 1.02 -23.40
C ALA A 229 33.13 1.73 -24.02
N ILE A 230 34.29 1.72 -23.35
CA ILE A 230 35.52 2.32 -23.89
C ILE A 230 35.89 1.70 -25.24
N SER A 231 35.84 0.37 -25.36
CA SER A 231 36.19 -0.35 -26.60
C SER A 231 35.22 -0.03 -27.75
N VAL A 232 33.92 -0.06 -27.50
CA VAL A 232 32.87 0.19 -28.51
C VAL A 232 32.90 1.64 -28.97
N PHE A 233 32.87 2.59 -28.03
CA PHE A 233 32.79 4.01 -28.34
C PHE A 233 34.09 4.54 -29.00
N SER A 234 35.26 4.02 -28.62
CA SER A 234 36.52 4.39 -29.29
C SER A 234 36.54 3.98 -30.76
N LYS A 235 35.89 2.87 -31.13
CA LYS A 235 35.83 2.36 -32.51
C LYS A 235 34.70 2.97 -33.32
N LYS A 236 33.52 3.13 -32.71
CA LYS A 236 32.29 3.52 -33.43
C LYS A 236 32.07 5.01 -33.53
N ARG A 237 32.46 5.77 -32.50
CA ARG A 237 32.26 7.22 -32.40
C ARG A 237 30.88 7.67 -32.93
N PRO A 238 29.79 7.23 -32.28
CA PRO A 238 28.45 7.66 -32.68
C PRO A 238 28.28 9.17 -32.48
N ALA A 239 27.55 9.81 -33.39
CA ALA A 239 27.18 11.22 -33.31
C ALA A 239 26.03 11.45 -32.31
N LEU A 240 25.12 10.47 -32.21
CA LEU A 240 23.98 10.49 -31.31
C LEU A 240 23.90 9.18 -30.51
N THR A 241 23.61 9.28 -29.21
CA THR A 241 23.44 8.12 -28.33
C THR A 241 22.19 8.28 -27.49
N ILE A 242 21.26 7.33 -27.63
CA ILE A 242 19.94 7.37 -26.95
C ILE A 242 19.82 6.20 -25.99
N SER A 243 19.27 6.48 -24.81
CA SER A 243 18.86 5.44 -23.85
C SER A 243 17.45 5.62 -23.35
N THR A 244 16.75 4.52 -23.10
CA THR A 244 15.36 4.45 -22.59
C THR A 244 15.26 4.26 -21.08
N GLY A 245 16.29 4.62 -20.30
CA GLY A 245 16.15 4.70 -18.84
C GLY A 245 16.88 3.62 -18.03
N ALA A 246 17.51 2.66 -18.71
CA ALA A 246 18.07 1.48 -18.06
C ALA A 246 19.36 1.79 -17.26
N GLY A 247 19.56 1.11 -16.12
CA GLY A 247 20.79 1.29 -15.32
C GLY A 247 22.09 0.85 -16.02
N VAL A 248 21.99 -0.07 -16.98
CA VAL A 248 23.10 -0.44 -17.86
C VAL A 248 23.64 0.76 -18.66
N ALA A 249 22.82 1.78 -18.91
CA ALA A 249 23.16 2.90 -19.77
C ALA A 249 24.28 3.79 -19.20
N VAL A 250 24.42 3.85 -17.88
CA VAL A 250 25.36 4.77 -17.20
C VAL A 250 26.78 4.73 -17.79
N PRO A 251 27.50 3.59 -17.78
CA PRO A 251 28.87 3.54 -18.31
C PRO A 251 28.96 3.92 -19.79
N PHE A 252 27.97 3.55 -20.60
CA PHE A 252 27.96 3.81 -22.04
C PHE A 252 27.69 5.27 -22.37
N LEU A 253 26.78 5.93 -21.66
CA LEU A 253 26.44 7.33 -21.89
C LEU A 253 27.55 8.26 -21.40
N VAL A 254 28.21 7.92 -20.29
CA VAL A 254 29.43 8.63 -19.84
C VAL A 254 30.54 8.50 -20.89
N ALA A 255 30.77 7.28 -21.42
CA ALA A 255 31.74 7.06 -22.49
C ALA A 255 31.38 7.84 -23.77
N ALA A 256 30.10 7.82 -24.17
CA ALA A 256 29.59 8.57 -25.33
C ALA A 256 29.91 10.06 -25.21
N LYS A 257 29.62 10.66 -24.04
CA LYS A 257 29.82 12.09 -23.81
C LYS A 257 31.30 12.48 -23.80
N TYR A 258 32.12 11.75 -23.03
CA TYR A 258 33.48 12.19 -22.74
C TYR A 258 34.54 11.67 -23.70
N LEU A 259 34.35 10.47 -24.28
CA LEU A 259 35.31 9.90 -25.25
C LEU A 259 35.00 10.33 -26.68
N CYS A 260 33.71 10.41 -27.04
CA CYS A 260 33.29 10.68 -28.42
C CYS A 260 32.72 12.08 -28.63
N ARG A 261 32.37 12.81 -27.56
CA ARG A 261 31.58 14.05 -27.64
C ARG A 261 30.26 13.86 -28.39
N SER A 262 29.68 12.66 -28.29
CA SER A 262 28.35 12.33 -28.82
C SER A 262 27.28 13.17 -28.13
N GLN A 263 26.19 13.47 -28.83
CA GLN A 263 24.97 13.99 -28.21
C GLN A 263 24.30 12.87 -27.41
N VAL A 264 24.05 13.12 -26.13
CA VAL A 264 23.52 12.09 -25.22
C VAL A 264 22.09 12.41 -24.81
N VAL A 265 21.17 11.54 -25.22
CA VAL A 265 19.75 11.61 -24.89
C VAL A 265 19.39 10.49 -23.92
N PHE A 266 18.77 10.86 -22.80
CA PHE A 266 18.22 9.93 -21.84
C PHE A 266 16.71 10.13 -21.73
N ILE A 267 15.95 9.09 -22.07
CA ILE A 267 14.50 9.04 -21.97
C ILE A 267 14.20 8.25 -20.71
N GLU A 268 13.63 8.92 -19.71
CA GLU A 268 13.25 8.27 -18.45
C GLU A 268 12.08 7.30 -18.68
N SER A 269 12.04 6.22 -17.89
CA SER A 269 10.97 5.23 -18.01
C SER A 269 9.60 5.86 -17.79
N LYS A 270 8.60 5.40 -18.56
CA LYS A 270 7.19 5.80 -18.43
C LYS A 270 6.71 5.55 -16.99
N THR A 271 7.11 4.45 -16.38
CA THR A 271 6.75 4.08 -14.99
C THR A 271 7.32 4.98 -13.90
N ARG A 272 8.22 5.93 -14.23
CA ARG A 272 8.74 6.89 -13.24
C ARG A 272 7.81 8.08 -13.11
N ILE A 273 7.23 8.19 -11.91
CA ILE A 273 6.18 9.16 -11.63
C ILE A 273 6.65 10.30 -10.72
N ARG A 274 7.45 10.02 -9.69
CA ARG A 274 7.77 11.01 -8.63
C ARG A 274 9.18 11.59 -8.68
N ASP A 275 10.11 10.79 -9.13
CA ASP A 275 11.52 11.14 -9.12
C ASP A 275 12.25 10.42 -10.26
N LEU A 276 13.40 10.97 -10.64
CA LEU A 276 14.26 10.40 -11.65
C LEU A 276 14.90 9.11 -11.16
N SER A 277 15.15 8.19 -12.09
CA SER A 277 15.95 7.00 -11.84
C SER A 277 17.32 7.36 -11.27
N LEU A 278 17.92 6.44 -10.50
CA LEU A 278 19.28 6.62 -10.00
C LEU A 278 20.25 6.87 -11.17
N SER A 279 20.04 6.20 -12.29
CA SER A 279 20.80 6.35 -13.55
C SER A 279 20.73 7.77 -14.08
N ALA A 280 19.52 8.33 -14.25
CA ALA A 280 19.31 9.70 -14.70
C ALA A 280 19.93 10.71 -13.73
N ARG A 281 19.74 10.52 -12.42
CA ARG A 281 20.32 11.39 -11.39
C ARG A 281 21.85 11.38 -11.43
N LEU A 282 22.45 10.22 -11.60
CA LEU A 282 23.90 10.05 -11.66
C LEU A 282 24.48 10.65 -12.95
N LEU A 283 23.86 10.35 -14.10
CA LEU A 283 24.26 10.94 -15.40
C LEU A 283 24.13 12.47 -15.39
N ARG A 284 23.08 13.02 -14.77
CA ARG A 284 22.93 14.46 -14.58
C ARG A 284 24.00 15.03 -13.65
N SER A 285 24.26 14.39 -12.51
CA SER A 285 25.31 14.81 -11.59
C SER A 285 26.69 14.82 -12.24
N LEU A 286 26.91 13.90 -13.18
CA LEU A 286 28.13 13.83 -13.98
C LEU A 286 28.14 14.80 -15.16
N LYS A 287 27.04 15.53 -15.45
CA LYS A 287 26.88 16.37 -16.66
C LYS A 287 27.06 15.60 -17.97
N ALA A 288 26.62 14.35 -17.98
CA ALA A 288 26.74 13.45 -19.12
C ALA A 288 25.57 13.52 -20.11
N LEU A 289 24.53 14.32 -19.84
CA LEU A 289 23.29 14.40 -20.62
C LEU A 289 23.18 15.73 -21.36
N ASP A 290 22.80 15.70 -22.63
CA ASP A 290 22.40 16.86 -23.44
C ASP A 290 20.88 17.04 -23.45
N LEU A 291 20.15 15.94 -23.38
CA LEU A 291 18.69 15.94 -23.26
C LEU A 291 18.23 14.88 -22.26
N LEU A 292 17.38 15.30 -21.32
CA LEU A 292 16.64 14.41 -20.43
C LEU A 292 15.15 14.55 -20.73
N VAL A 293 14.55 13.51 -21.28
CA VAL A 293 13.10 13.44 -21.53
C VAL A 293 12.43 12.76 -20.33
N VAL A 294 11.37 13.37 -19.83
CA VAL A 294 10.55 12.81 -18.74
C VAL A 294 9.11 12.66 -19.19
N ARG A 295 8.46 11.59 -18.70
CA ARG A 295 7.09 11.23 -19.08
C ARG A 295 6.06 11.58 -17.99
N SER A 296 6.52 12.10 -16.85
CA SER A 296 5.69 12.57 -15.74
C SER A 296 5.82 14.08 -15.58
N GLU A 297 4.67 14.77 -15.55
CA GLU A 297 4.60 16.21 -15.27
C GLU A 297 5.14 16.54 -13.86
N ALA A 298 4.93 15.64 -12.89
CA ALA A 298 5.46 15.81 -11.54
C ALA A 298 7.00 15.78 -11.50
N ILE A 299 7.63 14.97 -12.35
CA ILE A 299 9.10 14.94 -12.50
C ILE A 299 9.56 16.22 -13.20
N ALA A 300 8.89 16.63 -14.28
CA ALA A 300 9.23 17.84 -15.02
C ALA A 300 9.19 19.10 -14.12
N ASN A 301 8.15 19.24 -13.30
CA ASN A 301 8.01 20.33 -12.33
C ASN A 301 9.14 20.36 -11.29
N ARG A 302 9.74 19.20 -11.01
CA ARG A 302 10.84 19.07 -10.04
C ARG A 302 12.21 19.26 -10.66
N TYR A 303 12.33 19.01 -11.95
CA TYR A 303 13.57 19.06 -12.73
C TYR A 303 13.35 19.91 -13.98
N PRO A 304 13.40 21.25 -13.84
CA PRO A 304 13.09 22.19 -14.92
C PRO A 304 14.01 22.07 -16.14
N GLU A 305 15.17 21.44 -15.97
CA GLU A 305 16.11 21.14 -17.05
C GLU A 305 15.67 19.99 -17.97
N SER A 306 14.66 19.23 -17.55
CA SER A 306 14.11 18.12 -18.33
C SER A 306 13.01 18.58 -19.28
N VAL A 307 12.81 17.84 -20.36
CA VAL A 307 11.72 18.07 -21.32
C VAL A 307 10.60 17.10 -21.03
N TYR A 308 9.43 17.65 -20.68
CA TYR A 308 8.22 16.87 -20.54
C TYR A 308 7.63 16.55 -21.91
N ILE A 309 7.44 15.27 -22.20
CA ILE A 309 6.70 14.82 -23.37
C ILE A 309 5.65 13.82 -22.87
N PRO A 310 4.35 14.08 -23.07
CA PRO A 310 3.30 13.18 -22.60
C PRO A 310 3.30 11.87 -23.39
N THR A 311 2.85 10.80 -22.74
CA THR A 311 2.49 9.54 -23.41
C THR A 311 1.12 9.71 -24.05
N GLY A 312 1.03 9.52 -25.37
CA GLY A 312 -0.20 9.74 -26.12
C GLY A 312 -1.29 8.74 -25.74
N ASN A 313 -2.32 9.22 -25.04
CA ASN A 313 -3.72 8.95 -25.35
C ASN A 313 -4.58 9.89 -24.51
N ASP A 314 -5.12 10.92 -25.15
CA ASP A 314 -6.32 11.58 -24.68
C ASP A 314 -7.43 10.52 -24.62
N GLN A 315 -7.60 9.95 -23.44
CA GLN A 315 -8.83 9.48 -22.76
C GLN A 315 -9.93 8.75 -23.55
N SER A 316 -9.82 8.47 -24.85
CA SER A 316 -10.96 8.20 -25.72
C SER A 316 -11.06 6.75 -26.18
N SER A 317 -9.96 6.00 -26.32
CA SER A 317 -10.00 4.61 -26.80
C SER A 317 -10.17 3.57 -25.68
N LEU A 318 -9.56 3.77 -24.50
CA LEU A 318 -9.76 2.88 -23.35
C LEU A 318 -11.02 3.22 -22.53
N LYS A 319 -11.39 4.50 -22.39
CA LYS A 319 -12.62 4.88 -21.67
C LYS A 319 -13.89 4.60 -22.47
N SER A 320 -13.86 4.65 -23.81
CA SER A 320 -15.05 4.35 -24.63
C SER A 320 -15.43 2.87 -24.65
N GLY A 321 -14.49 1.97 -24.33
CA GLY A 321 -14.79 0.55 -24.13
C GLY A 321 -15.40 0.21 -22.77
N LEU A 322 -15.20 1.05 -21.75
CA LEU A 322 -15.57 0.79 -20.34
C LEU A 322 -16.94 1.37 -19.95
N SER A 323 -17.62 2.07 -20.85
CA SER A 323 -18.90 2.75 -20.56
C SER A 323 -20.15 1.97 -20.98
N ASN A 324 -20.00 0.82 -21.65
CA ASN A 324 -21.11 -0.06 -22.03
C ASN A 324 -21.06 -1.34 -21.19
N VAL A 325 -22.24 -1.93 -20.95
CA VAL A 325 -22.40 -3.25 -20.32
C VAL A 325 -21.54 -4.25 -21.09
N GLN A 326 -20.45 -4.71 -20.48
CA GLN A 326 -19.59 -5.75 -21.06
C GLN A 326 -20.02 -7.09 -20.51
N ILE A 327 -20.47 -7.96 -21.41
CA ILE A 327 -20.76 -9.37 -21.13
C ILE A 327 -19.50 -10.16 -21.43
N THR A 328 -19.00 -10.91 -20.45
CA THR A 328 -17.86 -11.80 -20.59
C THR A 328 -18.27 -13.19 -20.16
N SER A 329 -18.40 -14.12 -21.11
CA SER A 329 -18.67 -15.53 -20.85
C SER A 329 -17.38 -16.35 -20.64
N PHE A 330 -17.46 -17.34 -19.76
CA PHE A 330 -16.45 -18.35 -19.42
C PHE A 330 -17.15 -19.69 -19.20
N GLN A 331 -16.90 -20.72 -20.01
CA GLN A 331 -17.48 -22.07 -19.84
C GLN A 331 -18.96 -22.08 -19.44
N ASP A 332 -19.29 -22.19 -18.14
CA ASP A 332 -20.64 -22.22 -17.56
C ASP A 332 -21.00 -20.97 -16.73
N THR A 333 -20.16 -19.92 -16.76
CA THR A 333 -20.31 -18.69 -15.98
C THR A 333 -20.29 -17.44 -16.87
N ALA A 334 -21.26 -16.54 -16.69
CA ALA A 334 -21.30 -15.24 -17.37
C ALA A 334 -21.05 -14.09 -16.39
N LEU A 335 -20.20 -13.13 -16.77
CA LEU A 335 -19.94 -11.90 -16.02
C LEU A 335 -20.52 -10.71 -16.78
N ILE A 336 -21.44 -9.96 -16.17
CA ILE A 336 -22.04 -8.75 -16.73
C ILE A 336 -21.64 -7.53 -15.89
N SER A 337 -21.06 -6.52 -16.53
CA SER A 337 -20.66 -5.27 -15.85
C SER A 337 -21.80 -4.25 -15.84
N THR A 338 -22.05 -3.62 -14.70
CA THR A 338 -23.08 -2.57 -14.60
C THR A 338 -22.53 -1.18 -14.92
N PRO A 339 -23.40 -0.25 -15.37
CA PRO A 339 -23.01 1.14 -15.58
C PRO A 339 -22.77 1.87 -14.26
N LYS A 340 -22.17 3.06 -14.37
CA LYS A 340 -21.82 3.92 -13.24
C LYS A 340 -23.03 4.31 -12.39
N ASN A 341 -24.12 4.65 -13.06
CA ASN A 341 -25.39 4.94 -12.41
C ASN A 341 -26.47 4.08 -13.06
N ILE A 342 -27.33 3.46 -12.24
CA ILE A 342 -28.43 2.64 -12.72
C ILE A 342 -29.74 3.36 -12.37
N PHE A 343 -30.20 4.20 -13.29
CA PHE A 343 -31.51 4.87 -13.24
C PHE A 343 -32.13 4.93 -14.63
N ASN A 344 -33.46 5.06 -14.71
CA ASN A 344 -34.23 5.30 -15.94
C ASN A 344 -33.80 4.48 -17.18
N SER A 345 -33.19 5.14 -18.17
CA SER A 345 -32.75 4.56 -19.44
C SER A 345 -31.71 3.46 -19.27
N GLU A 346 -30.75 3.67 -18.37
CA GLU A 346 -29.66 2.75 -18.09
C GLU A 346 -30.18 1.47 -17.43
N ALA A 347 -31.17 1.60 -16.53
CA ALA A 347 -31.85 0.46 -15.91
C ALA A 347 -32.63 -0.38 -16.94
N ARG A 348 -33.28 0.28 -17.91
CA ARG A 348 -33.99 -0.41 -19.00
C ARG A 348 -33.02 -1.15 -19.92
N ARG A 349 -31.94 -0.48 -20.34
CA ARG A 349 -30.93 -1.07 -21.23
C ARG A 349 -30.25 -2.27 -20.57
N PHE A 350 -29.82 -2.13 -19.31
CA PHE A 350 -29.23 -3.23 -18.55
C PHE A 350 -30.15 -4.46 -18.48
N LYS A 351 -31.46 -4.26 -18.30
CA LYS A 351 -32.45 -5.34 -18.31
C LYS A 351 -32.61 -6.00 -19.70
N GLU A 352 -32.52 -5.21 -20.77
CA GLU A 352 -32.57 -5.72 -22.15
C GLU A 352 -31.32 -6.56 -22.46
N ASP A 353 -30.13 -6.05 -22.14
CA ASP A 353 -28.85 -6.76 -22.30
C ASP A 353 -28.84 -8.08 -21.49
N PHE A 354 -29.35 -8.06 -20.25
CA PHE A 354 -29.47 -9.27 -19.42
C PHE A 354 -30.44 -10.30 -20.02
N ARG A 355 -31.53 -9.85 -20.64
CA ARG A 355 -32.50 -10.75 -21.27
C ARG A 355 -31.89 -11.43 -22.50
N GLU A 356 -31.18 -10.67 -23.32
CA GLU A 356 -30.47 -11.19 -24.50
C GLU A 356 -29.46 -12.25 -24.08
N LEU A 357 -28.67 -12.00 -23.03
CA LEU A 357 -27.74 -12.98 -22.45
C LEU A 357 -28.43 -14.30 -22.06
N CYS A 358 -29.59 -14.23 -21.41
CA CYS A 358 -30.34 -15.43 -21.02
C CYS A 358 -30.97 -16.17 -22.21
N GLN A 359 -31.12 -15.52 -23.37
CA GLN A 359 -31.71 -16.10 -24.58
C GLN A 359 -30.65 -16.67 -25.54
N GLU A 360 -29.46 -16.08 -25.58
CA GLU A 360 -28.38 -16.49 -26.50
C GLU A 360 -27.68 -17.78 -26.08
N ASP A 361 -27.56 -18.06 -24.77
CA ASP A 361 -26.77 -19.19 -24.27
C ASP A 361 -27.45 -19.83 -23.04
N GLU A 362 -28.17 -20.93 -23.27
CA GLU A 362 -28.91 -21.66 -22.23
C GLU A 362 -27.99 -22.46 -21.29
N SER A 363 -26.66 -22.40 -21.43
CA SER A 363 -25.74 -23.28 -20.72
C SER A 363 -25.20 -22.76 -19.38
N PHE A 364 -25.45 -21.49 -19.01
CA PHE A 364 -24.84 -20.93 -17.79
C PHE A 364 -25.39 -21.57 -16.51
N ARG A 365 -24.48 -22.05 -15.66
CA ARG A 365 -24.74 -22.44 -14.27
C ARG A 365 -24.79 -21.22 -13.35
N LYS A 366 -24.00 -20.18 -13.66
CA LYS A 366 -23.89 -18.98 -12.82
C LYS A 366 -23.81 -17.70 -13.66
N ILE A 367 -24.51 -16.66 -13.21
CA ILE A 367 -24.41 -15.31 -13.76
C ILE A 367 -23.97 -14.36 -12.65
N ILE A 368 -22.90 -13.62 -12.90
CA ILE A 368 -22.29 -12.66 -11.99
C ILE A 368 -22.57 -11.25 -12.50
N ILE A 369 -23.23 -10.43 -11.69
CA ILE A 369 -23.39 -8.99 -11.94
C ILE A 369 -22.28 -8.25 -11.20
N ASP A 370 -21.29 -7.72 -11.93
CA ASP A 370 -20.22 -6.89 -11.39
C ASP A 370 -20.67 -5.44 -11.22
N MET A 371 -20.76 -5.02 -9.96
CA MET A 371 -21.15 -3.67 -9.56
C MET A 371 -19.98 -2.76 -9.19
N SER A 372 -18.74 -3.15 -9.53
CA SER A 372 -17.51 -2.40 -9.18
C SER A 372 -17.50 -0.94 -9.67
N ASN A 373 -18.23 -0.67 -10.75
CA ASN A 373 -18.34 0.66 -11.35
C ASN A 373 -19.57 1.44 -10.86
N THR A 374 -20.54 0.79 -10.22
CA THR A 374 -21.81 1.42 -9.81
C THR A 374 -21.63 2.26 -8.55
N GLU A 375 -21.79 3.57 -8.71
CA GLU A 375 -21.79 4.54 -7.61
C GLU A 375 -23.20 4.76 -7.05
N PHE A 376 -24.23 4.70 -7.91
CA PHE A 376 -25.60 5.03 -7.53
C PHE A 376 -26.65 4.14 -8.19
N ILE A 377 -27.71 3.82 -7.45
CA ILE A 377 -28.90 3.09 -7.92
C ILE A 377 -30.15 3.79 -7.39
N ASP A 378 -31.19 3.91 -8.20
CA ASP A 378 -32.50 4.41 -7.77
C ASP A 378 -33.55 3.28 -7.72
N SER A 379 -34.82 3.63 -7.50
CA SER A 379 -35.92 2.66 -7.49
C SER A 379 -36.07 1.90 -8.81
N SER A 380 -35.78 2.53 -9.94
CA SER A 380 -35.84 1.89 -11.26
C SER A 380 -34.70 0.89 -11.46
N GLY A 381 -33.50 1.19 -10.98
CA GLY A 381 -32.36 0.27 -10.99
C GLY A 381 -32.57 -0.93 -10.08
N VAL A 382 -33.11 -0.73 -8.87
CA VAL A 382 -33.51 -1.84 -7.99
C VAL A 382 -34.57 -2.71 -8.67
N GLY A 383 -35.56 -2.10 -9.33
CA GLY A 383 -36.55 -2.81 -10.13
C GLY A 383 -35.95 -3.61 -11.30
N ALA A 384 -34.86 -3.12 -11.91
CA ALA A 384 -34.13 -3.85 -12.95
C ALA A 384 -33.44 -5.10 -12.39
N LEU A 385 -32.79 -5.02 -11.22
CA LEU A 385 -32.18 -6.19 -10.58
C LEU A 385 -33.22 -7.28 -10.25
N ILE A 386 -34.37 -6.90 -9.70
CA ILE A 386 -35.48 -7.84 -9.45
C ILE A 386 -35.97 -8.45 -10.76
N SER A 387 -36.05 -7.65 -11.82
CA SER A 387 -36.45 -8.13 -13.14
C SER A 387 -35.46 -9.15 -13.70
N CYS A 388 -34.15 -8.96 -13.51
CA CYS A 388 -33.13 -9.92 -13.91
C CYS A 388 -33.34 -11.27 -13.22
N LEU A 389 -33.57 -11.26 -11.90
CA LEU A 389 -33.87 -12.49 -11.15
C LEU A 389 -35.14 -13.19 -11.67
N LYS A 390 -36.20 -12.43 -11.97
CA LYS A 390 -37.45 -12.98 -12.54
C LYS A 390 -37.25 -13.58 -13.92
N ILE A 391 -36.51 -12.87 -14.80
CA ILE A 391 -36.17 -13.35 -16.14
C ILE A 391 -35.41 -14.66 -16.04
N LEU A 392 -34.37 -14.71 -15.20
CA LEU A 392 -33.55 -15.91 -15.01
C LEU A 392 -34.40 -17.12 -14.56
N ARG A 393 -35.27 -16.92 -13.56
CA ARG A 393 -36.14 -17.99 -13.05
C ARG A 393 -37.16 -18.46 -14.09
N GLN A 394 -37.69 -17.56 -14.92
CA GLN A 394 -38.59 -17.91 -16.02
C GLN A 394 -37.86 -18.72 -17.10
N THR A 395 -36.66 -18.29 -17.48
CA THR A 395 -35.83 -18.98 -18.47
C THR A 395 -35.45 -20.38 -17.98
N ASP A 396 -34.97 -20.54 -16.74
CA ASP A 396 -34.63 -21.84 -16.16
C ASP A 396 -35.80 -22.84 -16.19
N ILE A 397 -37.03 -22.34 -15.92
CA ILE A 397 -38.25 -23.15 -15.97
C ILE A 397 -38.60 -23.54 -17.41
N GLN A 398 -38.49 -22.60 -18.37
CA GLN A 398 -38.79 -22.84 -19.78
C GLN A 398 -37.80 -23.81 -20.43
N SER A 399 -36.52 -23.74 -20.06
CA SER A 399 -35.47 -24.62 -20.57
C SER A 399 -35.42 -25.99 -19.89
N GLY A 400 -36.23 -26.23 -18.85
CA GLY A 400 -36.28 -27.50 -18.13
C GLY A 400 -34.98 -27.85 -17.39
N LYS A 401 -34.22 -26.84 -16.95
CA LYS A 401 -32.92 -27.03 -16.27
C LYS A 401 -33.09 -27.77 -14.93
N VAL A 402 -32.24 -28.79 -14.70
CA VAL A 402 -32.24 -29.59 -13.46
C VAL A 402 -31.70 -28.79 -12.27
N GLU A 403 -30.68 -27.96 -12.49
CA GLU A 403 -30.14 -27.03 -11.50
C GLU A 403 -30.46 -25.59 -11.90
N ALA A 404 -31.00 -24.81 -10.97
CA ALA A 404 -31.34 -23.42 -11.21
C ALA A 404 -30.06 -22.57 -11.33
N THR A 405 -30.05 -21.65 -12.29
CA THR A 405 -28.91 -20.76 -12.51
C THR A 405 -28.73 -19.84 -11.30
N GLU A 406 -27.51 -19.74 -10.79
CA GLU A 406 -27.17 -18.90 -9.63
C GLU A 406 -26.92 -17.45 -10.08
N LEU A 407 -27.59 -16.48 -9.47
CA LEU A 407 -27.35 -15.05 -9.71
C LEU A 407 -26.59 -14.44 -8.54
N VAL A 408 -25.36 -13.98 -8.78
CA VAL A 408 -24.45 -13.46 -7.76
C VAL A 408 -24.10 -12.01 -8.05
N LEU A 409 -24.07 -11.17 -7.02
CA LEU A 409 -23.58 -9.79 -7.13
C LEU A 409 -22.13 -9.70 -6.65
N TRP A 410 -21.27 -9.10 -7.46
CA TRP A 410 -19.88 -8.79 -7.11
C TRP A 410 -19.70 -7.29 -6.90
N SER A 411 -18.75 -6.92 -6.04
CA SER A 411 -18.26 -5.54 -5.89
C SER A 411 -19.35 -4.51 -5.57
N VAL A 412 -20.36 -4.89 -4.77
CA VAL A 412 -21.47 -4.01 -4.43
C VAL A 412 -21.02 -2.93 -3.43
N ASN A 413 -21.13 -1.67 -3.84
CA ASN A 413 -20.79 -0.51 -3.01
C ASN A 413 -21.71 -0.42 -1.77
N PRO A 414 -21.19 -0.05 -0.57
CA PRO A 414 -21.98 0.19 0.63
C PRO A 414 -23.24 1.05 0.43
N GLN A 415 -23.21 2.06 -0.44
CA GLN A 415 -24.39 2.88 -0.75
C GLN A 415 -25.52 2.06 -1.39
N VAL A 416 -25.16 1.18 -2.32
CA VAL A 416 -26.11 0.25 -2.97
C VAL A 416 -26.60 -0.79 -1.96
N ILE A 417 -25.71 -1.31 -1.10
CA ILE A 417 -26.10 -2.25 -0.02
C ILE A 417 -27.11 -1.59 0.92
N SER A 418 -26.90 -0.34 1.31
CA SER A 418 -27.84 0.42 2.14
C SER A 418 -29.22 0.52 1.48
N ILE A 419 -29.27 0.79 0.18
CA ILE A 419 -30.53 0.85 -0.56
C ILE A 419 -31.22 -0.53 -0.59
N LEU A 420 -30.48 -1.60 -0.88
CA LEU A 420 -31.03 -2.96 -0.87
C LEU A 420 -31.60 -3.33 0.51
N LYS A 421 -30.91 -2.97 1.59
CA LYS A 421 -31.38 -3.16 2.97
C LYS A 421 -32.64 -2.34 3.27
N MET A 422 -32.68 -1.08 2.86
CA MET A 422 -33.87 -0.22 3.03
C MET A 422 -35.09 -0.78 2.29
N THR A 423 -34.86 -1.46 1.16
CA THR A 423 -35.92 -2.14 0.40
C THR A 423 -36.19 -3.58 0.84
N ASN A 424 -35.47 -4.08 1.85
CA ASN A 424 -35.54 -5.47 2.32
C ASN A 424 -35.29 -6.48 1.17
N LEU A 425 -34.29 -6.22 0.33
CA LEU A 425 -33.89 -7.08 -0.80
C LEU A 425 -32.49 -7.68 -0.62
N ASP A 426 -31.80 -7.33 0.46
CA ASP A 426 -30.44 -7.78 0.78
C ASP A 426 -30.34 -9.30 1.02
N HIS A 427 -31.44 -9.94 1.40
CA HIS A 427 -31.54 -11.40 1.54
C HIS A 427 -31.94 -12.12 0.25
N ILE A 428 -32.38 -11.40 -0.79
CA ILE A 428 -32.79 -11.98 -2.07
C ILE A 428 -31.57 -12.20 -2.98
N PHE A 429 -30.60 -11.28 -2.92
CA PHE A 429 -29.39 -11.35 -3.72
C PHE A 429 -28.24 -11.89 -2.89
N TYR A 430 -27.55 -12.91 -3.41
CA TYR A 430 -26.27 -13.32 -2.84
C TYR A 430 -25.19 -12.33 -3.26
N ILE A 431 -24.59 -11.64 -2.29
CA ILE A 431 -23.47 -10.71 -2.49
C ILE A 431 -22.19 -11.41 -2.05
N GLU A 432 -21.26 -11.63 -2.97
CA GLU A 432 -19.99 -12.32 -2.70
C GLU A 432 -19.08 -11.45 -1.79
N PRO A 433 -18.87 -11.82 -0.51
CA PRO A 433 -18.18 -10.95 0.45
C PRO A 433 -16.73 -10.63 0.07
N SER A 434 -16.05 -11.56 -0.61
CA SER A 434 -14.65 -11.41 -1.03
C SER A 434 -14.43 -10.37 -2.15
N THR A 435 -15.51 -9.88 -2.78
CA THR A 435 -15.45 -8.97 -3.93
C THR A 435 -15.66 -7.50 -3.60
N ARG A 436 -15.92 -7.14 -2.34
CA ARG A 436 -16.29 -5.77 -1.93
C ARG A 436 -15.23 -4.73 -2.33
N THR A 437 -15.48 -3.96 -3.40
CA THR A 437 -14.58 -2.90 -3.85
C THR A 437 -15.35 -1.61 -4.09
N ASN A 438 -14.76 -0.46 -3.74
CA ASN A 438 -15.25 0.85 -4.19
C ASN A 438 -14.21 1.51 -5.08
N ARG A 439 -14.57 1.75 -6.36
CA ARG A 439 -13.80 2.59 -7.28
C ARG A 439 -14.02 4.07 -6.91
N LEU A 440 -13.31 4.58 -5.91
CA LEU A 440 -13.35 6.02 -5.60
C LEU A 440 -12.62 6.80 -6.70
N SER A 441 -13.30 7.73 -7.37
CA SER A 441 -12.66 8.62 -8.34
C SER A 441 -11.63 9.54 -7.65
N SER A 442 -10.37 9.39 -8.06
CA SER A 442 -9.19 10.10 -7.54
C SER A 442 -9.27 11.64 -7.63
N ARG A 443 -10.11 12.18 -8.52
CA ARG A 443 -10.36 13.63 -8.62
C ARG A 443 -10.95 14.25 -7.33
N LYS A 444 -11.68 13.49 -6.51
CA LYS A 444 -12.25 14.00 -5.24
C LYS A 444 -11.22 14.03 -4.10
N ILE A 445 -10.18 13.20 -4.16
CA ILE A 445 -9.10 13.16 -3.15
C ILE A 445 -8.14 14.34 -3.38
N GLN A 446 -7.84 14.65 -4.65
CA GLN A 446 -6.95 15.77 -5.02
C GLN A 446 -7.43 17.15 -4.57
N SER A 447 -8.74 17.37 -4.35
CA SER A 447 -9.27 18.66 -3.90
C SER A 447 -9.23 18.86 -2.38
N LEU A 448 -9.03 17.79 -1.59
CA LEU A 448 -9.04 17.86 -0.12
C LEU A 448 -7.64 18.04 0.50
N GLU A 449 -6.57 17.68 -0.21
CA GLU A 449 -5.21 17.61 0.36
C GLU A 449 -4.31 18.84 0.14
N LYS A 450 -4.79 19.90 -0.51
CA LYS A 450 -4.05 21.17 -0.64
C LYS A 450 -4.07 22.03 0.63
N LYS A 451 -3.75 21.45 1.79
CA LYS A 451 -3.41 22.26 2.98
C LYS A 451 -1.91 22.14 3.30
N GLN A 452 -1.20 23.22 2.95
CA GLN A 452 0.17 23.60 3.31
C GLN A 452 0.97 22.62 4.18
N PHE A 453 1.59 21.61 3.55
CA PHE A 453 2.69 20.91 4.20
C PHE A 453 3.93 21.80 4.26
N HIS A 454 4.51 21.96 5.45
CA HIS A 454 5.72 22.75 5.65
C HIS A 454 6.88 22.11 4.88
N ARG A 455 7.42 22.82 3.88
CA ARG A 455 8.60 22.42 3.08
C ARG A 455 9.75 21.88 3.94
N LEU A 456 9.89 22.43 5.15
CA LEU A 456 10.93 22.06 6.11
C LEU A 456 10.76 20.62 6.65
N THR A 457 9.55 20.19 6.96
CA THR A 457 9.30 18.82 7.47
C THR A 457 9.57 17.78 6.38
N GLN A 458 9.20 18.09 5.13
CA GLN A 458 9.53 17.24 3.98
C GLN A 458 11.04 17.15 3.74
N PHE A 459 11.75 18.26 3.93
CA PHE A 459 13.21 18.30 3.84
C PHE A 459 13.85 17.38 4.88
N PHE A 460 13.45 17.48 6.15
CA PHE A 460 14.00 16.63 7.22
C PHE A 460 13.68 15.15 7.04
N TYR A 461 12.47 14.81 6.58
CA TYR A 461 12.10 13.43 6.22
C TYR A 461 13.04 12.87 5.13
N ARG A 462 13.23 13.63 4.04
CA ARG A 462 14.14 13.23 2.95
C ARG A 462 15.59 13.12 3.39
N LEU A 463 16.05 14.06 4.23
CA LEU A 463 17.41 14.06 4.76
C LEU A 463 17.65 12.84 5.64
N TYR A 464 16.72 12.49 6.53
CA TYR A 464 16.81 11.29 7.36
C TYR A 464 16.95 10.00 6.53
N HIS A 465 16.11 9.83 5.51
CA HIS A 465 16.17 8.66 4.61
C HIS A 465 17.43 8.63 3.74
N LEU A 466 18.00 9.79 3.39
CA LEU A 466 19.29 9.87 2.73
C LEU A 466 20.43 9.44 3.67
N LEU A 467 20.44 9.97 4.90
CA LEU A 467 21.50 9.72 5.89
C LEU A 467 21.55 8.25 6.32
N ILE A 468 20.39 7.58 6.47
CA ILE A 468 20.35 6.15 6.84
C ILE A 468 20.83 5.23 5.71
N SER A 469 20.80 5.70 4.46
CA SER A 469 21.27 4.95 3.29
C SER A 469 22.80 5.00 3.13
N ILE A 470 23.49 5.86 3.89
CA ILE A 470 24.93 6.08 3.82
C ILE A 470 25.58 5.55 5.12
N PRO A 471 26.40 4.48 5.09
CA PRO A 471 26.91 3.82 6.30
C PRO A 471 27.62 4.76 7.29
N ILE A 472 28.39 5.72 6.79
CA ILE A 472 29.18 6.67 7.60
C ILE A 472 28.28 7.71 8.29
N LEU A 473 27.13 8.03 7.71
CA LEU A 473 26.23 9.10 8.18
C LEU A 473 25.01 8.58 8.95
N CYS A 474 24.87 7.26 9.08
CA CYS A 474 23.74 6.61 9.74
C CYS A 474 23.62 7.02 11.22
N THR A 475 24.73 7.32 11.90
CA THR A 475 24.75 7.82 13.29
C THR A 475 23.99 9.14 13.44
N ILE A 476 24.11 10.04 12.46
CA ILE A 476 23.38 11.32 12.44
C ILE A 476 21.88 11.06 12.27
N ALA A 477 21.50 10.11 11.41
CA ALA A 477 20.11 9.70 11.25
C ALA A 477 19.51 9.18 12.57
N TYR A 478 20.26 8.38 13.34
CA TYR A 478 19.79 7.90 14.64
C TYR A 478 19.62 9.02 15.67
N VAL A 479 20.52 10.00 15.71
CA VAL A 479 20.38 11.19 16.57
C VAL A 479 19.15 12.01 16.17
N MET A 480 18.96 12.23 14.86
CA MET A 480 17.76 12.91 14.35
C MET A 480 16.48 12.15 14.70
N TYR A 481 16.48 10.82 14.59
CA TYR A 481 15.35 9.99 14.98
C TYR A 481 15.07 10.06 16.48
N PHE A 482 16.10 10.07 17.31
CA PHE A 482 15.95 10.19 18.76
C PHE A 482 15.31 11.53 19.15
N LEU A 483 15.79 12.63 18.56
CA LEU A 483 15.28 13.98 18.81
C LEU A 483 13.90 14.21 18.18
N TYR A 484 13.62 13.57 17.04
CA TYR A 484 12.36 13.70 16.30
C TYR A 484 11.88 12.34 15.78
N PRO A 485 11.26 11.49 16.63
CA PRO A 485 10.89 10.12 16.25
C PRO A 485 9.89 10.02 15.09
N THR A 486 9.16 11.10 14.84
CA THR A 486 8.17 11.22 13.77
C THR A 486 8.78 11.53 12.41
N ILE A 487 10.11 11.70 12.33
CA ILE A 487 10.84 11.86 11.06
C ILE A 487 10.71 10.65 10.13
N LYS A 488 10.30 9.49 10.65
CA LYS A 488 9.98 8.28 9.87
C LYS A 488 8.57 8.27 9.29
N ILE A 489 7.67 9.09 9.82
CA ILE A 489 6.29 9.17 9.36
C ILE A 489 6.28 10.13 8.19
N ASP A 490 5.76 9.70 7.05
CA ASP A 490 5.64 10.59 5.89
C ASP A 490 4.86 11.85 6.33
N PRO A 491 5.39 13.05 6.06
CA PRO A 491 4.72 14.31 6.38
C PRO A 491 3.28 14.39 5.86
N ARG A 492 2.97 13.68 4.77
CA ARG A 492 1.65 13.64 4.12
C ARG A 492 0.61 12.90 4.95
N ILE A 493 1.01 11.88 5.71
CA ILE A 493 0.09 11.11 6.57
C ILE A 493 -0.52 12.08 7.61
N PRO A 494 -1.84 12.22 7.68
CA PRO A 494 -2.48 13.06 8.68
C PRO A 494 -2.31 12.41 10.06
N VAL A 495 -1.52 13.03 10.93
CA VAL A 495 -1.41 12.66 12.34
C VAL A 495 -1.78 13.86 13.20
N HIS A 496 -2.20 13.57 14.43
CA HIS A 496 -2.59 14.63 15.36
C HIS A 496 -1.42 15.62 15.60
N PRO A 497 -1.66 16.95 15.69
CA PRO A 497 -0.59 17.96 15.84
C PRO A 497 0.39 17.70 16.99
N SER A 498 -0.09 17.09 18.09
CA SER A 498 0.74 16.69 19.22
C SER A 498 1.90 15.76 18.84
N VAL A 499 1.72 14.92 17.82
CA VAL A 499 2.73 13.96 17.37
C VAL A 499 3.94 14.67 16.75
N ARG A 500 3.69 15.71 15.95
CA ARG A 500 4.73 16.49 15.24
C ARG A 500 5.27 17.68 16.03
N SER A 501 4.83 17.89 17.26
CA SER A 501 5.24 19.03 18.08
C SER A 501 6.65 18.85 18.66
N PHE A 502 7.61 19.61 18.14
CA PHE A 502 8.98 19.64 18.65
C PHE A 502 9.07 20.09 20.12
N PRO A 503 8.36 21.15 20.57
CA PRO A 503 8.37 21.53 21.98
C PRO A 503 7.81 20.43 22.91
N LYS A 504 6.77 19.69 22.46
CA LYS A 504 6.24 18.56 23.23
C LYS A 504 7.29 17.47 23.40
N ARG A 505 8.04 17.18 22.34
CA ARG A 505 9.12 16.18 22.40
C ARG A 505 10.25 16.59 23.36
N ILE A 506 10.62 17.87 23.40
CA ILE A 506 11.59 18.36 24.40
C ILE A 506 11.06 18.15 25.82
N MET A 507 9.80 18.51 26.07
CA MET A 507 9.15 18.27 27.36
C MET A 507 9.15 16.78 27.74
N ASP A 508 8.87 15.89 26.79
CA ASP A 508 8.91 14.44 27.00
C ASP A 508 10.32 13.95 27.37
N ILE A 509 11.36 14.44 26.70
CA ILE A 509 12.75 14.08 27.00
C ILE A 509 13.14 14.58 28.40
N LEU A 510 12.88 15.85 28.73
CA LEU A 510 13.23 16.40 30.04
C LEU A 510 12.49 15.68 31.18
N GLY A 511 11.18 15.48 31.05
CA GLY A 511 10.40 14.79 32.06
C GLY A 511 10.75 13.31 32.18
N SER A 512 11.12 12.64 31.08
CA SER A 512 11.61 11.26 31.15
C SER A 512 12.98 11.12 31.80
N LEU A 513 13.89 12.07 31.62
CA LEU A 513 15.18 12.08 32.32
C LEU A 513 15.00 12.26 33.84
N ILE A 514 14.12 13.17 34.26
CA ILE A 514 13.76 13.35 35.67
C ILE A 514 13.15 12.05 36.23
N GLY A 515 12.16 11.51 35.52
CA GLY A 515 11.49 10.27 35.91
C GLY A 515 12.44 9.08 36.00
N LEU A 516 13.33 8.89 35.03
CA LEU A 516 14.33 7.82 35.03
C LEU A 516 15.35 7.98 36.16
N SER A 517 15.70 9.22 36.54
CA SER A 517 16.58 9.47 37.69
C SER A 517 15.92 9.01 38.99
N ILE A 518 14.63 9.29 39.17
CA ILE A 518 13.84 8.79 40.30
C ILE A 518 13.75 7.26 40.25
N THR A 519 13.47 6.70 39.07
CA THR A 519 13.42 5.23 38.86
C THR A 519 14.74 4.58 39.25
N ALA A 520 15.89 5.17 38.89
CA ALA A 520 17.21 4.63 39.20
C ALA A 520 17.47 4.57 40.72
N ILE A 521 17.12 5.63 41.45
CA ILE A 521 17.26 5.68 42.92
C ILE A 521 16.36 4.63 43.59
N LEU A 522 15.12 4.50 43.14
CA LEU A 522 14.14 3.57 43.72
C LEU A 522 14.30 2.12 43.21
N PHE A 523 15.11 1.88 42.17
CA PHE A 523 15.16 0.58 41.51
C PHE A 523 15.58 -0.54 42.45
N ILE A 524 16.69 -0.35 43.19
CA ILE A 524 17.26 -1.37 44.08
C ILE A 524 16.28 -1.79 45.19
N PRO A 525 15.72 -0.89 46.02
CA PRO A 525 14.80 -1.29 47.08
C PRO A 525 13.54 -1.96 46.54
N LEU A 526 12.98 -1.47 45.42
CA LEU A 526 11.81 -2.08 44.80
C LEU A 526 12.12 -3.46 44.20
N ALA A 527 13.29 -3.62 43.57
CA ALA A 527 13.73 -4.89 43.02
C ALA A 527 13.88 -5.97 44.10
N ILE A 528 14.44 -5.60 45.26
CA ILE A 528 14.57 -6.49 46.41
C ILE A 528 13.17 -6.90 46.91
N ALA A 529 12.27 -5.94 47.15
CA ALA A 529 10.91 -6.23 47.61
C ALA A 529 10.13 -7.16 46.66
N ILE A 530 10.23 -6.94 45.34
CA ILE A 530 9.57 -7.76 44.30
C ILE A 530 10.14 -9.18 44.25
N LYS A 531 11.47 -9.34 44.43
CA LYS A 531 12.12 -10.65 44.39
C LYS A 531 11.91 -11.47 45.66
N LEU A 532 11.83 -10.81 46.82
CA LEU A 532 11.58 -11.48 48.10
C LEU A 532 10.16 -12.07 48.16
N GLU A 533 9.17 -11.41 47.55
CA GLU A 533 7.78 -11.90 47.60
C GLU A 533 7.49 -12.98 46.55
N SER A 534 8.09 -12.92 45.35
CA SER A 534 7.81 -13.91 44.30
C SER A 534 8.99 -14.17 43.35
N PRO A 535 9.20 -15.42 42.90
CA PRO A 535 10.28 -15.76 41.99
C PRO A 535 10.07 -15.17 40.58
N GLY A 536 11.15 -14.71 39.92
CA GLY A 536 11.17 -14.26 38.51
C GLY A 536 11.73 -12.85 38.29
N SER A 537 11.44 -12.23 37.13
CA SER A 537 12.01 -10.94 36.73
C SER A 537 11.40 -9.75 37.49
N VAL A 538 12.24 -8.76 37.82
CA VAL A 538 11.81 -7.50 38.47
C VAL A 538 10.96 -6.66 37.53
N LEU A 539 11.37 -6.60 36.26
CA LEU A 539 10.65 -5.89 35.21
C LEU A 539 9.70 -6.83 34.47
N PHE A 540 8.55 -6.28 34.10
CA PHE A 540 7.54 -6.87 33.24
C PHE A 540 7.48 -6.08 31.93
N LYS A 541 7.34 -6.80 30.81
CA LYS A 541 7.17 -6.22 29.48
C LYS A 541 5.91 -6.77 28.83
N GLN A 542 5.14 -5.92 28.17
CA GLN A 542 3.95 -6.33 27.43
C GLN A 542 3.84 -5.59 26.10
N LYS A 543 3.44 -6.29 25.03
CA LYS A 543 3.15 -5.64 23.75
C LYS A 543 1.86 -4.81 23.85
N ARG A 544 1.92 -3.59 23.35
CA ARG A 544 0.82 -2.63 23.29
C ARG A 544 0.76 -1.99 21.90
N ALA A 545 -0.42 -1.52 21.52
CA ALA A 545 -0.59 -0.71 20.33
C ALA A 545 -0.20 0.74 20.64
N GLY A 546 0.74 1.27 19.86
CA GLY A 546 1.21 2.65 19.95
C GLY A 546 0.57 3.56 18.92
N LEU A 547 1.26 4.65 18.59
CA LEU A 547 0.88 5.55 17.50
C LEU A 547 0.66 4.74 16.21
N MET A 548 -0.48 4.95 15.55
CA MET A 548 -0.91 4.23 14.35
C MET A 548 -0.87 2.70 14.50
N SER A 549 -1.23 2.20 15.69
CA SER A 549 -1.19 0.77 16.04
C SER A 549 0.20 0.12 16.00
N LYS A 550 1.28 0.91 15.90
CA LYS A 550 2.64 0.36 15.90
C LYS A 550 2.91 -0.39 17.21
N PRO A 551 3.33 -1.67 17.17
CA PRO A 551 3.63 -2.43 18.38
C PRO A 551 4.84 -1.85 19.10
N PHE A 552 4.70 -1.63 20.41
CA PHE A 552 5.84 -1.34 21.30
C PHE A 552 5.73 -2.16 22.60
N SER A 553 6.85 -2.31 23.30
CA SER A 553 6.89 -3.01 24.59
C SER A 553 6.79 -2.01 25.73
N ILE A 554 5.68 -2.01 26.46
CA ILE A 554 5.53 -1.19 27.67
C ILE A 554 6.30 -1.83 28.83
N TRP A 555 7.09 -1.03 29.55
CA TRP A 555 7.88 -1.50 30.70
C TRP A 555 7.22 -1.14 32.02
N LYS A 556 7.13 -2.09 32.94
CA LYS A 556 6.63 -1.88 34.30
C LYS A 556 7.45 -2.66 35.31
N PHE A 557 7.39 -2.30 36.59
CA PHE A 557 7.76 -3.24 37.64
C PHE A 557 6.71 -4.34 37.72
N ARG A 558 7.16 -5.56 38.00
CA ARG A 558 6.27 -6.71 38.12
C ARG A 558 5.46 -6.61 39.41
N THR A 559 4.13 -6.55 39.27
CA THR A 559 3.20 -6.52 40.40
C THR A 559 2.40 -7.81 40.57
N MET A 560 2.48 -8.73 39.62
CA MET A 560 1.71 -9.97 39.58
C MET A 560 2.61 -11.20 39.64
N VAL A 561 2.05 -12.33 40.08
CA VAL A 561 2.73 -13.63 40.11
C VAL A 561 3.13 -14.10 38.70
N LYS A 562 4.15 -14.94 38.59
CA LYS A 562 4.72 -15.39 37.30
C LYS A 562 3.68 -16.02 36.34
N ASN A 563 2.67 -16.70 36.88
CA ASN A 563 1.64 -17.41 36.11
C ASN A 563 0.35 -16.59 35.91
N ALA A 564 0.40 -15.26 36.11
CA ALA A 564 -0.79 -14.41 36.06
C ALA A 564 -1.51 -14.39 34.69
N GLU A 565 -0.81 -14.63 33.58
CA GLU A 565 -1.45 -14.70 32.26
C GLU A 565 -2.32 -15.97 32.14
N ILE A 566 -1.87 -17.10 32.69
CA ILE A 566 -2.63 -18.37 32.72
C ILE A 566 -3.85 -18.22 33.63
N LEU A 567 -3.69 -17.57 34.78
CA LEU A 567 -4.77 -17.28 35.73
C LEU A 567 -5.73 -16.19 35.24
N LYS A 568 -5.46 -15.55 34.09
CA LYS A 568 -6.32 -14.46 33.58
C LYS A 568 -7.70 -14.97 33.17
N SER A 569 -7.77 -16.16 32.57
CA SER A 569 -9.03 -16.78 32.14
C SER A 569 -9.92 -17.18 33.31
N THR A 570 -9.35 -17.38 34.51
CA THR A 570 -10.07 -17.77 35.72
C THR A 570 -10.54 -16.57 36.55
N VAL A 571 -10.30 -15.34 36.09
CA VAL A 571 -10.63 -14.09 36.81
C VAL A 571 -11.74 -13.35 36.08
N THR A 572 -12.86 -13.14 36.77
CA THR A 572 -14.03 -12.42 36.24
C THR A 572 -13.69 -10.97 35.87
N ASN A 573 -14.17 -10.50 34.72
CA ASN A 573 -14.07 -9.11 34.31
C ASN A 573 -15.25 -8.32 34.88
N GLN A 574 -15.03 -7.47 35.89
CA GLN A 574 -16.11 -6.76 36.60
C GLN A 574 -16.88 -5.75 35.71
N ILE A 575 -16.34 -5.40 34.55
CA ILE A 575 -17.00 -4.51 33.59
C ILE A 575 -17.92 -5.27 32.65
N ALA A 576 -17.62 -6.55 32.36
CA ALA A 576 -18.52 -7.40 31.58
C ALA A 576 -19.84 -7.68 32.33
N ASP A 577 -19.82 -7.65 33.67
CA ASP A 577 -21.00 -7.88 34.52
C ASP A 577 -21.72 -6.57 34.92
N SER A 578 -21.34 -5.41 34.37
CA SER A 578 -21.98 -4.13 34.69
C SER A 578 -23.25 -3.92 33.88
N ALA A 579 -24.36 -3.55 34.54
CA ALA A 579 -25.67 -3.32 33.91
C ALA A 579 -25.71 -2.27 32.78
N ASN A 580 -24.65 -1.48 32.61
CA ASN A 580 -24.50 -0.47 31.55
C ASN A 580 -23.53 -0.87 30.44
N CYS A 581 -22.97 -2.08 30.45
CA CYS A 581 -22.08 -2.58 29.41
C CYS A 581 -22.91 -3.30 28.35
N LYS A 582 -22.74 -2.97 27.05
CA LYS A 582 -23.34 -3.77 25.98
C LYS A 582 -22.52 -5.05 25.80
N ASP A 583 -23.16 -6.15 25.40
CA ASP A 583 -22.49 -7.43 25.18
C ASP A 583 -21.28 -7.31 24.22
N ALA A 584 -21.35 -6.41 23.23
CA ALA A 584 -20.27 -6.14 22.28
C ALA A 584 -19.04 -5.45 22.89
N ASP A 585 -19.17 -4.77 24.04
CA ASP A 585 -18.09 -4.07 24.73
C ASP A 585 -17.41 -4.95 25.78
N SER A 586 -17.98 -6.13 26.05
CA SER A 586 -17.47 -7.15 26.97
C SER A 586 -16.20 -7.82 26.41
N GLY A 587 -15.07 -7.12 26.52
CA GLY A 587 -13.78 -7.60 26.04
C GLY A 587 -12.86 -6.49 25.50
N LYS A 588 -13.45 -5.35 25.10
CA LYS A 588 -12.72 -4.13 24.71
C LYS A 588 -12.01 -3.46 25.88
N PHE A 589 -12.35 -3.88 27.12
CA PHE A 589 -11.83 -3.29 28.35
C PHE A 589 -11.87 -4.29 29.52
N PHE A 590 -10.76 -4.43 30.26
CA PHE A 590 -10.65 -5.34 31.41
C PHE A 590 -10.37 -4.60 32.72
N LYS A 591 -11.17 -4.86 33.76
CA LYS A 591 -10.96 -4.33 35.12
C LYS A 591 -11.44 -5.33 36.17
N ASN A 592 -10.62 -5.56 37.19
CA ASN A 592 -11.01 -6.30 38.39
C ASN A 592 -10.36 -5.65 39.61
N SER A 593 -11.19 -5.19 40.54
CA SER A 593 -10.80 -4.46 41.74
C SER A 593 -10.10 -5.35 42.79
N ASN A 594 -10.36 -6.66 42.80
CA ASN A 594 -9.77 -7.61 43.73
C ASN A 594 -9.07 -8.75 42.97
N ASP A 595 -8.19 -8.38 42.05
CA ASP A 595 -7.48 -9.35 41.21
C ASP A 595 -6.54 -10.24 42.05
N PRO A 596 -6.83 -11.56 42.17
CA PRO A 596 -6.07 -12.47 43.05
C PRO A 596 -4.64 -12.71 42.55
N ARG A 597 -4.32 -12.29 41.32
CA ARG A 597 -2.99 -12.47 40.71
C ARG A 597 -1.98 -11.42 41.19
N VAL A 598 -2.45 -10.38 41.88
CA VAL A 598 -1.64 -9.25 42.34
C VAL A 598 -1.01 -9.56 43.70
N THR A 599 0.31 -9.41 43.78
CA THR A 599 1.10 -9.61 45.01
C THR A 599 0.85 -8.49 46.03
N LYS A 600 1.22 -8.66 47.31
CA LYS A 600 1.04 -7.62 48.35
C LYS A 600 1.92 -6.40 48.06
N VAL A 601 3.19 -6.59 47.71
CA VAL A 601 4.09 -5.53 47.23
C VAL A 601 3.52 -4.94 45.94
N GLY A 602 3.04 -5.78 45.02
CA GLY A 602 2.40 -5.33 43.78
C GLY A 602 1.20 -4.42 44.00
N ARG A 603 0.38 -4.67 45.02
CA ARG A 603 -0.76 -3.82 45.39
C ARG A 603 -0.30 -2.44 45.87
N ILE A 604 0.78 -2.38 46.65
CA ILE A 604 1.38 -1.10 47.09
C ILE A 604 1.94 -0.34 45.88
N LEU A 605 2.66 -1.03 44.99
CA LEU A 605 3.23 -0.43 43.78
C LEU A 605 2.14 0.16 42.87
N ARG A 606 1.03 -0.55 42.65
CA ARG A 606 -0.12 -0.05 41.86
C ARG A 606 -0.81 1.14 42.53
N LYS A 607 -1.06 1.04 43.84
CA LYS A 607 -1.71 2.11 44.61
C LYS A 607 -0.91 3.41 44.57
N THR A 608 0.41 3.31 44.58
CA THR A 608 1.35 4.45 44.51
C THR A 608 1.77 4.80 43.08
N SER A 609 1.33 4.03 42.07
CA SER A 609 1.76 4.12 40.66
C SER A 609 3.28 3.96 40.46
N LEU A 610 4.00 3.45 41.46
CA LEU A 610 5.44 3.19 41.36
C LEU A 610 5.73 2.10 40.33
N ASP A 611 4.78 1.21 40.04
CA ASP A 611 4.94 0.17 39.02
C ASP A 611 5.15 0.72 37.61
N GLU A 612 4.73 1.96 37.34
CA GLU A 612 4.78 2.58 36.02
C GLU A 612 6.06 3.38 35.76
N LEU A 613 6.91 3.58 36.77
CA LEU A 613 8.16 4.32 36.65
C LEU A 613 9.10 3.85 35.50
N PRO A 614 9.22 2.54 35.19
CA PRO A 614 10.01 2.10 34.05
C PRO A 614 9.50 2.61 32.68
N GLN A 615 8.23 3.05 32.58
CA GLN A 615 7.66 3.62 31.35
C GLN A 615 8.32 4.94 30.93
N PHE A 616 9.01 5.65 31.84
CA PHE A 616 9.80 6.81 31.45
C PHE A 616 10.87 6.46 30.40
N PHE A 617 11.34 5.21 30.35
CA PHE A 617 12.18 4.73 29.26
C PHE A 617 11.45 4.71 27.91
N ASN A 618 10.18 4.28 27.88
CA ASN A 618 9.35 4.33 26.67
C ASN A 618 9.13 5.77 26.18
N VAL A 619 8.97 6.71 27.12
CA VAL A 619 8.89 8.14 26.79
C VAL A 619 10.21 8.65 26.21
N LEU A 620 11.35 8.30 26.82
CA LEU A 620 12.67 8.73 26.35
C LEU A 620 12.97 8.23 24.93
N VAL A 621 12.68 6.96 24.64
CA VAL A 621 12.89 6.36 23.31
C VAL A 621 11.84 6.85 22.29
N GLY A 622 10.72 7.38 22.76
CA GLY A 622 9.71 8.05 21.94
C GLY A 622 8.55 7.14 21.49
N ASP A 623 8.44 5.95 22.06
CA ASP A 623 7.28 5.05 21.91
C ASP A 623 6.03 5.63 22.59
N MET A 624 6.23 6.31 23.72
CA MET A 624 5.20 7.01 24.50
C MET A 624 5.55 8.50 24.62
N SER A 625 4.60 9.25 25.16
CA SER A 625 4.70 10.66 25.58
C SER A 625 4.39 10.75 27.08
N LEU A 626 4.76 11.84 27.75
CA LEU A 626 4.35 12.07 29.13
C LEU A 626 2.82 12.16 29.22
N VAL A 627 2.20 12.87 28.27
CA VAL A 627 0.76 13.07 28.16
C VAL A 627 0.24 12.57 26.82
N GLY A 628 -0.83 11.76 26.83
CA GLY A 628 -1.40 11.13 25.65
C GLY A 628 -2.56 10.21 25.99
N THR A 629 -3.00 9.42 25.01
CA THR A 629 -4.08 8.43 25.18
C THR A 629 -3.58 7.17 25.90
N ARG A 630 -4.47 6.34 26.44
CA ARG A 630 -4.02 5.05 26.99
C ARG A 630 -3.51 4.15 25.86
N PRO A 631 -2.38 3.43 26.03
CA PRO A 631 -1.98 2.36 25.12
C PRO A 631 -2.90 1.12 25.26
N PRO A 632 -3.72 0.76 24.25
CA PRO A 632 -4.55 -0.43 24.32
C PRO A 632 -3.74 -1.70 24.02
N THR A 633 -4.31 -2.84 24.39
CA THR A 633 -3.78 -4.15 24.01
C THR A 633 -4.23 -4.51 22.60
N PHE A 634 -3.48 -5.37 21.89
CA PHE A 634 -3.89 -5.81 20.55
C PHE A 634 -5.22 -6.59 20.56
N ASN A 635 -5.57 -7.24 21.67
CA ASN A 635 -6.88 -7.89 21.80
C ASN A 635 -8.02 -6.86 21.89
N GLU A 636 -7.77 -5.71 22.55
CA GLU A 636 -8.74 -4.61 22.61
C GLU A 636 -8.91 -3.98 21.22
N VAL A 637 -7.80 -3.73 20.52
CA VAL A 637 -7.80 -3.16 19.14
C VAL A 637 -8.49 -4.09 18.14
N GLY A 638 -8.35 -5.41 18.28
CA GLY A 638 -8.98 -6.38 17.40
C GLY A 638 -10.52 -6.39 17.46
N LEU A 639 -11.10 -5.77 18.48
CA LEU A 639 -12.54 -5.61 18.66
C LEU A 639 -13.05 -4.24 18.21
N TYR A 640 -12.19 -3.38 17.65
CA TYR A 640 -12.59 -2.01 17.32
C TYR A 640 -13.52 -1.93 16.12
N GLU A 641 -14.59 -1.15 16.27
CA GLU A 641 -15.59 -0.92 15.24
C GLU A 641 -15.23 0.29 14.36
N LEU A 642 -15.64 0.22 13.09
CA LEU A 642 -15.26 1.17 12.04
C LEU A 642 -16.14 2.42 12.02
N GLU A 643 -17.33 2.41 12.60
CA GLU A 643 -18.21 3.59 12.73
C GLU A 643 -19.00 3.52 14.03
N ASN A 644 -18.65 4.36 15.00
CA ASN A 644 -19.40 4.54 16.24
C ASN A 644 -19.69 6.03 16.49
N GLU A 645 -20.77 6.31 17.20
CA GLU A 645 -21.15 7.69 17.55
C GLU A 645 -20.74 7.98 19.00
N TYR A 646 -19.82 8.94 19.16
CA TYR A 646 -19.37 9.41 20.49
C TYR A 646 -19.58 10.91 20.56
N THR A 647 -20.18 11.42 21.64
CA THR A 647 -20.39 12.88 21.85
C THR A 647 -21.08 13.60 20.67
N GLY A 648 -21.99 12.92 19.95
CA GLY A 648 -22.71 13.49 18.80
C GLY A 648 -21.89 13.64 17.51
N ALA A 649 -20.72 13.00 17.42
CA ALA A 649 -19.90 12.95 16.23
C ALA A 649 -19.64 11.49 15.81
N LYS A 650 -19.82 11.18 14.52
CA LYS A 650 -19.42 9.89 13.94
C LYS A 650 -17.90 9.81 13.89
N MET A 651 -17.32 8.83 14.58
CA MET A 651 -15.88 8.62 14.57
C MET A 651 -15.49 7.16 14.78
N THR A 652 -14.29 6.81 14.36
CA THR A 652 -13.77 5.45 14.49
C THR A 652 -13.08 5.27 15.84
N GLU A 653 -13.23 4.13 16.50
CA GLU A 653 -12.50 3.80 17.73
C GLU A 653 -10.97 3.80 17.50
N TRP A 654 -10.57 3.50 16.26
CA TRP A 654 -9.19 3.59 15.75
C TRP A 654 -8.59 5.00 15.84
N SER A 655 -9.41 6.05 15.76
CA SER A 655 -8.95 7.45 15.80
C SER A 655 -8.19 7.80 17.08
N ARG A 656 -8.35 7.04 18.17
CA ARG A 656 -7.55 7.26 19.41
C ARG A 656 -6.05 6.96 19.22
N LEU A 657 -5.70 6.18 18.19
CA LEU A 657 -4.33 5.76 17.88
C LEU A 657 -3.56 6.79 17.06
N ASP A 658 -4.19 7.90 16.66
CA ASP A 658 -3.53 9.01 15.92
C ASP A 658 -2.63 9.88 16.81
N VAL A 659 -2.60 9.58 18.11
CA VAL A 659 -1.84 10.27 19.15
C VAL A 659 -0.89 9.27 19.80
N LYS A 660 0.30 9.72 20.20
CA LYS A 660 1.20 8.87 21.01
C LYS A 660 0.56 8.51 22.35
N PRO A 661 0.63 7.24 22.79
CA PRO A 661 0.17 6.90 24.12
C PRO A 661 0.90 7.70 25.20
N GLY A 662 0.18 8.05 26.26
CA GLY A 662 0.67 8.81 27.40
C GLY A 662 0.93 7.96 28.63
N MET A 663 1.88 8.35 29.46
CA MET A 663 1.90 7.86 30.85
C MET A 663 0.71 8.41 31.64
N THR A 664 0.39 9.69 31.42
CA THR A 664 -0.83 10.33 31.90
C THR A 664 -1.69 10.85 30.75
N GLY A 665 -2.90 11.29 31.08
CA GLY A 665 -3.94 11.69 30.14
C GLY A 665 -5.19 12.15 30.89
N VAL A 666 -6.21 12.55 30.12
CA VAL A 666 -7.48 13.06 30.68
C VAL A 666 -8.14 11.99 31.54
N TRP A 667 -8.07 10.73 31.13
CA TRP A 667 -8.56 9.62 31.92
C TRP A 667 -7.82 9.49 33.27
N GLN A 668 -6.49 9.48 33.28
CA GLN A 668 -5.70 9.34 34.52
C GLN A 668 -6.04 10.43 35.54
N VAL A 669 -6.34 11.65 35.07
CA VAL A 669 -6.69 12.79 35.91
C VAL A 669 -8.14 12.73 36.43
N ASN A 670 -9.08 12.18 35.67
CA ASN A 670 -10.49 12.06 36.07
C ASN A 670 -10.82 10.78 36.88
N GLY A 671 -9.79 10.07 37.35
CA GLY A 671 -9.89 8.91 38.24
C GLY A 671 -9.90 7.58 37.49
N ARG A 672 -8.84 6.77 37.65
CA ARG A 672 -8.74 5.43 37.00
C ARG A 672 -9.85 4.47 37.46
N SER A 673 -10.29 4.62 38.71
CA SER A 673 -11.27 3.75 39.37
C SER A 673 -12.74 4.13 39.07
N SER A 674 -13.02 5.40 38.75
CA SER A 674 -14.38 5.91 38.48
C SER A 674 -14.91 5.57 37.09
N VAL A 675 -14.03 5.34 36.11
CA VAL A 675 -14.44 4.98 34.74
C VAL A 675 -15.02 3.57 34.68
N LYS A 676 -16.25 3.47 34.17
CA LYS A 676 -17.07 2.24 34.18
C LYS A 676 -17.34 1.65 32.79
N SER A 677 -17.19 2.41 31.71
CA SER A 677 -17.44 1.93 30.35
C SER A 677 -16.29 2.25 29.39
N PHE A 678 -16.28 1.59 28.23
CA PHE A 678 -15.31 1.85 27.17
C PHE A 678 -15.63 3.17 26.45
N GLU A 679 -16.90 3.54 26.36
CA GLU A 679 -17.36 4.82 25.82
C GLU A 679 -16.76 6.00 26.60
N GLU A 680 -16.78 5.96 27.94
CA GLU A 680 -16.15 7.01 28.77
C GLU A 680 -14.64 7.14 28.49
N VAL A 681 -13.95 6.00 28.25
CA VAL A 681 -12.53 6.00 27.86
C VAL A 681 -12.33 6.71 26.52
N MET A 682 -13.20 6.42 25.55
CA MET A 682 -13.18 7.09 24.25
C MET A 682 -13.43 8.58 24.40
N GLU A 683 -14.45 9.00 25.15
CA GLU A 683 -14.75 10.42 25.40
C GLU A 683 -13.55 11.19 25.97
N PHE A 684 -12.82 10.61 26.93
CA PHE A 684 -11.62 11.23 27.47
C PHE A 684 -10.47 11.36 26.46
N ASP A 685 -10.23 10.32 25.67
CA ASP A 685 -9.21 10.34 24.61
C ASP A 685 -9.56 11.39 23.52
N LEU A 686 -10.86 11.54 23.20
CA LEU A 686 -11.33 12.55 22.25
C LEU A 686 -11.25 13.96 22.81
N ALA A 687 -11.65 14.15 24.07
CA ALA A 687 -11.53 15.42 24.75
C ALA A 687 -10.07 15.88 24.83
N TYR A 688 -9.13 14.95 25.00
CA TYR A 688 -7.70 15.25 24.91
C TYR A 688 -7.31 15.74 23.52
N LYS A 689 -7.68 15.00 22.45
CA LYS A 689 -7.38 15.39 21.05
C LYS A 689 -7.90 16.80 20.76
N GLN A 690 -9.15 17.09 21.11
CA GLN A 690 -9.78 18.38 20.81
C GLN A 690 -9.15 19.55 21.58
N LYS A 691 -8.76 19.36 22.84
CA LYS A 691 -8.24 20.43 23.71
C LYS A 691 -6.72 20.55 23.70
N TRP A 692 -6.03 19.69 22.93
CA TRP A 692 -4.59 19.55 23.07
C TRP A 692 -3.86 20.87 22.82
N SER A 693 -3.02 21.23 23.79
CA SER A 693 -2.01 22.28 23.72
C SER A 693 -0.90 21.95 24.71
N LEU A 694 0.29 22.56 24.56
CA LEU A 694 1.39 22.35 25.52
C LEU A 694 1.01 22.78 26.95
N GLN A 695 0.22 23.86 27.08
CA GLN A 695 -0.29 24.31 28.38
C GLN A 695 -1.26 23.28 28.98
N TYR A 696 -2.11 22.67 28.16
CA TYR A 696 -3.02 21.62 28.61
C TYR A 696 -2.26 20.36 29.04
N ASP A 697 -1.17 19.99 28.34
CA ASP A 697 -0.30 18.90 28.77
C ASP A 697 0.33 19.17 30.14
N LEU A 698 0.87 20.38 30.36
CA LEU A 698 1.42 20.78 31.66
C LEU A 698 0.36 20.75 32.77
N LEU A 699 -0.85 21.21 32.48
CA LEU A 699 -1.98 21.14 33.40
C LEU A 699 -2.32 19.70 33.77
N LEU A 700 -2.36 18.78 32.79
CA LEU A 700 -2.64 17.36 33.02
C LEU A 700 -1.52 16.70 33.84
N ILE A 701 -0.25 17.01 33.59
CA ILE A 701 0.88 16.54 34.41
C ILE A 701 0.70 17.00 35.86
N PHE A 702 0.44 18.30 36.08
CA PHE A 702 0.23 18.84 37.42
C PHE A 702 -0.97 18.19 38.14
N LYS A 703 -2.11 18.07 37.45
CA LYS A 703 -3.29 17.40 37.99
C LYS A 703 -3.03 15.93 38.34
N THR A 704 -2.20 15.24 37.55
CA THR A 704 -1.81 13.86 37.84
C THR A 704 -1.05 13.77 39.15
N ILE A 705 -0.09 14.68 39.38
CA ILE A 705 0.67 14.76 40.62
C ILE A 705 -0.29 14.99 41.80
N THR A 706 -1.23 15.93 41.69
CA THR A 706 -2.19 16.18 42.77
C THR A 706 -3.13 15.00 43.04
N VAL A 707 -3.53 14.26 42.00
CA VAL A 707 -4.36 13.05 42.13
C VAL A 707 -3.61 11.94 42.88
N LEU A 708 -2.30 11.80 42.66
CA LEU A 708 -1.48 10.81 43.37
C LEU A 708 -1.42 11.05 44.89
N PHE A 709 -1.52 12.32 45.34
CA PHE A 709 -1.56 12.66 46.77
C PHE A 709 -2.95 12.55 47.40
N ASN A 710 -4.02 12.43 46.59
CA ASN A 710 -5.39 12.43 47.08
C ASN A 710 -5.95 11.00 47.21
N ARG A 711 -6.05 10.47 48.43
CA ARG A 711 -6.37 9.05 48.74
C ARG A 711 -7.69 8.53 48.18
N LYS A 712 -8.65 9.39 47.80
CA LYS A 712 -9.96 9.00 47.24
C LYS A 712 -9.89 8.49 45.78
N ASN A 713 -8.80 8.79 45.05
CA ASN A 713 -8.68 8.51 43.61
C ASN A 713 -7.50 7.58 43.25
N SER A 714 -6.79 7.03 44.24
CA SER A 714 -5.67 6.10 44.00
C SER A 714 -6.17 4.82 43.32
N ALA A 715 -5.40 4.30 42.36
CA ALA A 715 -5.73 3.11 41.58
C ALA A 715 -6.04 1.91 42.50
N VAL A 716 -7.08 1.16 42.14
CA VAL A 716 -7.39 -0.13 42.77
C VAL A 716 -6.33 -1.17 42.39
#